data_AF-A0A9P3IP39-F1
#
_entry.id   AF-A0A9P3IP39-F1
#
_cell.length_a   1.000
_cell.length_b   1.000
_cell.length_c   1.000
_cell.angle_alpha   90.00
_cell.angle_beta   90.00
_cell.angle_gamma   90.00
#
_symmetry.space_group_name_H-M   'P 1'
#
loop_
_entity.id
_entity.type
_entity.pdbx_description
1 polymer ?
#
loop_
_entity_poly.entity_id
_entity_poly.type
_entity_poly.pdbx_seq_one_letter_code
_entity_poly.pdbx_strand_id
1 'polypeptide(L)'
;MPQGPHGKLVQNLTLEGLLKTKDMPVPLRSAIRAEHAALESLRQCHSDLDRYTYLRSLREKDEQLFYSLLINNAQEILPFVYTPTVGEACQKYSHLPIVTRGLYITPADRGQVLEKLKTWPEKKIRVIVVTDGERILGLGDLGYGGMGISEGKILLYTVIAGVDPQQCLPICLDVGTNNESLLADPQYKGLKQKRLRGEEYDALVDELMVAVRAWQPHILLQFEDFGNTNAFRLLDRYRGLQCCFNDDIQGTACITLAGILSGLRVTRGKLQWQRIVFLGAGEAGTGIGHLIAQAMHKRCGVPLEEAMRNCLFVDSKGLVCKSRTELQHHKLPFAHDIPFQPDLYSVVKAYRPTILIGVSTIAGAFTREIVEAMAAINDRPIIFPLSNPTSKSECTYRDAYNWSGGRVVFASGSPYPHLNTPSGVTMYPAQANNAYIFGPVGMAALLTNCRQITDDLFMAAAEYLADLTPQDNLDVGMLFPSFSAFKSLVVPLVARTAEFIVREGLGVAPKGVKNWEEAVRAAMYHPSGVRSTTPRAAAAIKVANHPVSEVHWEDMKELVQLREMYTDLQRYLFLRNLQEKNVQAFWQLTMNNAQEILPFVYTPTVGEACQKYSRLPINSRGLFLSPADKGTILDQLKAWPDQNIRVIVVTDGERILGLGDLGYGGMGISEGKILLYTVIAGVDPHQCLPICLDVGTNNESLLADPQYKGLKQKRLRGEEYDALVDELMAAVRAWQPHILLQFEDFGNTNAFRLLDRYRGLQCCFNDDIQGTACITLTGILSALRVTKGELNQQKILFLGAGEAGTGIGHLIAEAMHKRCGVPMEEALQHCLFVDSKGLVCKSRKDLQHHKLPFAHDVPFLSDLLSVVKTHKPTMLIGVSTIAGAFTSEILETMAELNEHPVIFPLSNPTSKSECTFMDAYHHTHGTVVFASGSPFPAFTTHDKRTLVPAQANNAYVFPPIGMAAVLTNCTAITDGVFLEAAEALASKVPESRLASGMLFPAFSDMKVVSPQLIADIAQYMIKEGLGSAPADFDADRGWLDYVCTRMWHPDSA
;
A
#
# COMPACT_ATOMS: atom_id res chain seq x y z
N MET A 1 -12.97 -7.70 -57.95
CA MET A 1 -14.36 -8.08 -57.57
C MET A 1 -14.34 -9.49 -56.97
N PRO A 2 -15.19 -9.84 -56.01
CA PRO A 2 -15.84 -9.02 -54.98
C PRO A 2 -15.41 -9.42 -53.55
N GLN A 3 -15.72 -8.55 -52.59
CA GLN A 3 -15.45 -8.70 -51.15
C GLN A 3 -16.33 -9.76 -50.48
N GLY A 4 -15.79 -10.47 -49.48
CA GLY A 4 -16.50 -11.33 -48.54
C GLY A 4 -15.81 -11.29 -47.16
N PRO A 5 -16.55 -11.41 -46.04
CA PRO A 5 -16.31 -10.63 -44.83
C PRO A 5 -15.44 -11.36 -43.79
N HIS A 6 -14.12 -11.30 -43.95
CA HIS A 6 -13.18 -11.58 -42.87
C HIS A 6 -12.35 -10.34 -42.58
N GLY A 7 -12.56 -9.77 -41.39
CA GLY A 7 -11.74 -8.68 -40.88
C GLY A 7 -12.54 -7.76 -39.96
N LYS A 8 -12.67 -8.14 -38.68
CA LYS A 8 -12.64 -7.23 -37.53
C LYS A 8 -12.87 -7.96 -36.18
N LEU A 9 -11.84 -7.87 -35.33
CA LEU A 9 -11.89 -7.57 -33.88
C LEU A 9 -12.07 -8.72 -32.87
N VAL A 10 -10.96 -9.33 -32.45
CA VAL A 10 -10.71 -9.65 -31.02
C VAL A 10 -9.61 -8.69 -30.56
N GLN A 11 -10.03 -7.55 -30.02
CA GLN A 11 -9.18 -6.57 -29.36
C GLN A 11 -8.88 -7.04 -27.94
N ASN A 12 -7.61 -6.89 -27.53
CA ASN A 12 -7.10 -6.78 -26.16
C ASN A 12 -8.22 -6.64 -25.10
N LEU A 13 -8.21 -7.44 -24.03
CA LEU A 13 -9.03 -7.18 -22.84
C LEU A 13 -8.48 -5.97 -22.08
N THR A 14 -8.59 -4.82 -22.72
CA THR A 14 -8.53 -3.49 -22.16
C THR A 14 -9.75 -3.27 -21.26
N LEU A 15 -9.78 -2.15 -20.54
CA LEU A 15 -10.98 -1.60 -19.89
C LEU A 15 -12.23 -1.68 -20.79
N GLU A 16 -12.08 -1.64 -22.12
CA GLU A 16 -13.19 -1.81 -23.06
C GLU A 16 -13.84 -3.20 -23.05
N GLY A 17 -13.10 -4.26 -22.69
CA GLY A 17 -13.59 -5.63 -22.56
C GLY A 17 -14.45 -5.86 -21.31
N LEU A 18 -14.00 -5.36 -20.15
CA LEU A 18 -14.77 -5.34 -18.89
C LEU A 18 -16.10 -4.58 -19.01
N LEU A 19 -16.12 -3.59 -19.90
CA LEU A 19 -17.27 -2.71 -20.13
C LEU A 19 -18.16 -3.18 -21.30
N LYS A 20 -17.89 -4.38 -21.85
CA LYS A 20 -18.78 -5.04 -22.82
C LYS A 20 -19.65 -6.12 -22.17
N THR A 21 -19.53 -6.38 -20.86
CA THR A 21 -20.47 -7.25 -20.13
C THR A 21 -21.90 -6.78 -20.37
N LYS A 22 -22.80 -7.67 -20.79
CA LYS A 22 -24.17 -7.30 -21.21
C LYS A 22 -25.00 -6.70 -20.07
N ASP A 23 -24.57 -6.86 -18.82
CA ASP A 23 -25.36 -6.58 -17.62
C ASP A 23 -24.99 -5.28 -16.87
N MET A 24 -23.86 -4.63 -17.17
CA MET A 24 -23.50 -3.38 -16.49
C MET A 24 -24.31 -2.20 -17.09
N PRO A 25 -24.98 -1.34 -16.31
CA PRO A 25 -25.70 -0.19 -16.86
C PRO A 25 -24.75 0.71 -17.67
N VAL A 26 -25.17 1.13 -18.87
CA VAL A 26 -24.37 2.01 -19.77
C VAL A 26 -23.78 3.25 -19.05
N PRO A 27 -24.50 3.92 -18.13
CA PRO A 27 -23.94 5.06 -17.40
C PRO A 27 -22.77 4.69 -16.48
N LEU A 28 -22.84 3.55 -15.78
CA LEU A 28 -21.77 3.09 -14.87
C LEU A 28 -20.52 2.71 -15.66
N ARG A 29 -20.71 2.09 -16.83
CA ARG A 29 -19.61 1.75 -17.74
C ARG A 29 -18.85 2.98 -18.23
N SER A 30 -19.60 4.01 -18.62
CA SER A 30 -19.04 5.28 -19.07
C SER A 30 -18.24 5.97 -17.96
N ALA A 31 -18.75 5.95 -16.73
CA ALA A 31 -18.10 6.57 -15.58
C ALA A 31 -16.75 5.92 -15.25
N ILE A 32 -16.69 4.58 -15.24
CA ILE A 32 -15.44 3.84 -14.98
C ILE A 32 -14.39 4.09 -16.07
N ARG A 33 -14.78 4.17 -17.36
CA ARG A 33 -13.85 4.57 -18.45
C ARG A 33 -13.26 5.93 -18.21
N ALA A 34 -14.13 6.87 -17.91
CA ALA A 34 -13.75 8.26 -17.74
C ALA A 34 -12.79 8.40 -16.54
N GLU A 35 -13.05 7.70 -15.43
CA GLU A 35 -12.19 7.75 -14.24
C GLU A 35 -10.81 7.16 -14.49
N HIS A 36 -10.74 5.99 -15.13
CA HIS A 36 -9.46 5.37 -15.47
C HIS A 36 -8.63 6.25 -16.43
N ALA A 37 -9.25 6.74 -17.51
CA ALA A 37 -8.58 7.62 -18.47
C ALA A 37 -8.10 8.92 -17.81
N ALA A 38 -8.87 9.46 -16.87
CA ALA A 38 -8.48 10.64 -16.12
C ALA A 38 -7.28 10.37 -15.19
N LEU A 39 -7.25 9.22 -14.51
CA LEU A 39 -6.14 8.81 -13.66
C LEU A 39 -4.84 8.58 -14.47
N GLU A 40 -4.93 7.94 -15.64
CA GLU A 40 -3.77 7.77 -16.54
C GLU A 40 -3.23 9.11 -17.03
N SER A 41 -4.13 10.03 -17.42
CA SER A 41 -3.75 11.38 -17.84
C SER A 41 -3.05 12.14 -16.70
N LEU A 42 -3.56 12.01 -15.46
CA LEU A 42 -2.94 12.60 -14.27
C LEU A 42 -1.52 12.06 -14.03
N ARG A 43 -1.30 10.75 -14.19
CA ARG A 43 0.01 10.11 -13.99
C ARG A 43 1.05 10.56 -15.02
N GLN A 44 0.60 10.93 -16.22
CA GLN A 44 1.46 11.44 -17.30
C GLN A 44 1.92 12.89 -17.11
N CYS A 45 1.33 13.65 -16.18
CA CYS A 45 1.75 15.02 -15.89
C CYS A 45 3.21 15.08 -15.37
N HIS A 46 3.94 16.13 -15.75
CA HIS A 46 5.40 16.22 -15.51
C HIS A 46 5.78 16.76 -14.12
N SER A 47 4.89 17.50 -13.47
CA SER A 47 5.08 18.06 -12.13
C SER A 47 3.81 18.01 -11.29
N ASP A 48 3.93 18.18 -9.97
CA ASP A 48 2.77 18.20 -9.07
C ASP A 48 1.87 19.41 -9.32
N LEU A 49 2.44 20.54 -9.74
CA LEU A 49 1.67 21.72 -10.15
C LEU A 49 0.91 21.49 -11.47
N ASP A 50 1.46 20.69 -12.39
CA ASP A 50 0.74 20.25 -13.60
C ASP A 50 -0.43 19.34 -13.22
N ARG A 51 -0.23 18.42 -12.27
CA ARG A 51 -1.29 17.56 -11.71
C ARG A 51 -2.40 18.38 -11.07
N TYR A 52 -2.03 19.38 -10.25
CA TYR A 52 -2.98 20.33 -9.68
C TYR A 52 -3.80 21.01 -10.78
N THR A 53 -3.12 21.58 -11.78
CA THR A 53 -3.77 22.29 -12.90
C THR A 53 -4.69 21.38 -13.72
N TYR A 54 -4.26 20.15 -13.99
CA TYR A 54 -5.06 19.12 -14.66
C TYR A 54 -6.33 18.82 -13.88
N LEU A 55 -6.22 18.55 -12.58
CA LEU A 55 -7.36 18.23 -11.72
C LEU A 55 -8.35 19.41 -11.61
N ARG A 56 -7.83 20.64 -11.58
CA ARG A 56 -8.65 21.85 -11.68
C ARG A 56 -9.40 21.91 -13.02
N SER A 57 -8.72 21.65 -14.13
CA SER A 57 -9.36 21.59 -15.46
C SER A 57 -10.41 20.49 -15.55
N LEU A 58 -10.14 19.32 -14.94
CA LEU A 58 -11.07 18.19 -14.90
C LEU A 58 -12.34 18.56 -14.16
N ARG A 59 -12.22 19.21 -12.98
CA ARG A 59 -13.39 19.65 -12.21
C ARG A 59 -14.30 20.61 -12.99
N GLU A 60 -13.73 21.51 -13.78
CA GLU A 60 -14.51 22.45 -14.60
C GLU A 60 -15.23 21.75 -15.77
N LYS A 61 -14.65 20.68 -16.31
CA LYS A 61 -15.21 19.93 -17.43
C LYS A 61 -16.24 18.90 -16.97
N ASP A 62 -15.94 18.20 -15.88
CA ASP A 62 -16.74 17.12 -15.33
C ASP A 62 -16.52 17.03 -13.80
N GLU A 63 -17.35 17.76 -13.07
CA GLU A 63 -17.28 17.83 -11.60
C GLU A 63 -17.57 16.46 -10.95
N GLN A 64 -18.47 15.65 -11.53
CA GLN A 64 -18.79 14.32 -10.99
C GLN A 64 -17.60 13.38 -11.13
N LEU A 65 -17.00 13.34 -12.31
CA LEU A 65 -15.79 12.55 -12.58
C LEU A 65 -14.63 12.99 -11.68
N PHE A 66 -14.45 14.30 -11.50
CA PHE A 66 -13.44 14.83 -10.59
C PHE A 66 -13.63 14.32 -9.15
N TYR A 67 -14.83 14.41 -8.59
CA TYR A 67 -15.07 13.92 -7.23
C TYR A 67 -15.01 12.39 -7.14
N SER A 68 -15.47 11.65 -8.15
CA SER A 68 -15.33 10.19 -8.21
C SER A 68 -13.85 9.79 -8.16
N LEU A 69 -13.05 10.39 -9.04
CA LEU A 69 -11.61 10.17 -9.13
C LEU A 69 -10.91 10.45 -7.79
N LEU A 70 -11.21 11.59 -7.16
CA LEU A 70 -10.60 11.98 -5.87
C LEU A 70 -11.06 11.09 -4.71
N ILE A 71 -12.35 10.76 -4.63
CA ILE A 71 -12.88 9.91 -3.56
C ILE A 71 -12.29 8.50 -3.70
N ASN A 72 -12.24 7.92 -4.89
CA ASN A 72 -11.77 6.55 -5.07
C ASN A 72 -10.24 6.42 -4.95
N ASN A 73 -9.48 7.47 -5.28
CA ASN A 73 -8.01 7.45 -5.34
C ASN A 73 -7.35 8.46 -4.38
N ALA A 74 -8.01 8.78 -3.27
CA ALA A 74 -7.61 9.83 -2.33
C ALA A 74 -6.14 9.75 -1.87
N GLN A 75 -5.62 8.54 -1.61
CA GLN A 75 -4.22 8.37 -1.15
C GLN A 75 -3.20 8.87 -2.18
N GLU A 76 -3.46 8.63 -3.48
CA GLU A 76 -2.57 9.06 -4.56
C GLU A 76 -2.78 10.54 -4.89
N ILE A 77 -4.04 11.00 -4.89
CA ILE A 77 -4.39 12.29 -5.50
C ILE A 77 -4.39 13.46 -4.50
N LEU A 78 -4.74 13.23 -3.23
CA LEU A 78 -4.83 14.30 -2.22
C LEU A 78 -3.57 15.17 -2.10
N PRO A 79 -2.35 14.63 -2.15
CA PRO A 79 -1.13 15.45 -2.10
C PRO A 79 -1.05 16.50 -3.22
N PHE A 80 -1.68 16.24 -4.37
CA PHE A 80 -1.65 17.13 -5.54
C PHE A 80 -2.71 18.23 -5.49
N VAL A 81 -3.83 18.02 -4.79
CA VAL A 81 -4.93 19.01 -4.68
C VAL A 81 -4.93 19.76 -3.35
N TYR A 82 -4.19 19.24 -2.36
CA TYR A 82 -3.98 19.84 -1.06
C TYR A 82 -2.48 19.90 -0.74
N THR A 83 -2.08 19.82 0.54
CA THR A 83 -0.67 19.86 0.94
C THR A 83 0.08 18.60 0.48
N PRO A 84 1.28 18.74 -0.09
CA PRO A 84 2.08 19.98 -0.13
C PRO A 84 1.79 20.92 -1.33
N THR A 85 1.24 20.42 -2.44
CA THR A 85 1.17 21.13 -3.72
C THR A 85 0.35 22.42 -3.68
N VAL A 86 -0.72 22.48 -2.87
CA VAL A 86 -1.55 23.68 -2.74
C VAL A 86 -0.77 24.90 -2.26
N GLY A 87 0.31 24.71 -1.49
CA GLY A 87 1.17 25.82 -1.05
C GLY A 87 1.86 26.50 -2.23
N GLU A 88 2.45 25.72 -3.14
CA GLU A 88 3.03 26.23 -4.38
C GLU A 88 1.95 26.85 -5.29
N ALA A 89 0.78 26.21 -5.37
CA ALA A 89 -0.34 26.73 -6.15
C ALA A 89 -0.83 28.09 -5.63
N CYS A 90 -0.87 28.31 -4.31
CA CYS A 90 -1.24 29.60 -3.73
C CYS A 90 -0.21 30.70 -4.05
N GLN A 91 1.09 30.39 -4.01
CA GLN A 91 2.15 31.35 -4.37
C GLN A 91 2.07 31.77 -5.84
N LYS A 92 1.74 30.83 -6.73
CA LYS A 92 1.67 31.04 -8.18
C LYS A 92 0.24 31.32 -8.68
N TYR A 93 -0.74 31.48 -7.79
CA TYR A 93 -2.16 31.44 -8.13
C TYR A 93 -2.58 32.45 -9.22
N SER A 94 -1.99 33.64 -9.22
CA SER A 94 -2.25 34.66 -10.26
C SER A 94 -1.78 34.24 -11.65
N HIS A 95 -0.73 33.43 -11.74
CA HIS A 95 -0.08 32.97 -12.97
C HIS A 95 -0.65 31.66 -13.51
N LEU A 96 -1.38 30.90 -12.68
CA LEU A 96 -1.91 29.61 -13.07
C LEU A 96 -3.05 29.75 -14.09
N PRO A 97 -3.11 28.88 -15.13
CA PRO A 97 -4.17 28.84 -16.11
C PRO A 97 -5.40 28.08 -15.56
N ILE A 98 -5.87 28.47 -14.38
CA ILE A 98 -6.99 27.84 -13.68
C ILE A 98 -8.17 28.79 -13.55
N VAL A 99 -9.38 28.22 -13.53
CA VAL A 99 -10.60 28.94 -13.16
C VAL A 99 -10.73 28.91 -11.64
N THR A 100 -10.89 30.10 -11.05
CA THR A 100 -11.18 30.24 -9.62
C THR A 100 -12.65 29.96 -9.36
N ARG A 101 -12.94 29.10 -8.38
CA ARG A 101 -14.29 28.74 -7.95
C ARG A 101 -14.47 29.14 -6.49
N GLY A 102 -14.62 30.44 -6.26
CA GLY A 102 -14.90 31.04 -4.97
C GLY A 102 -15.30 32.49 -5.10
N LEU A 103 -15.80 33.08 -4.01
CA LEU A 103 -16.16 34.49 -3.99
C LEU A 103 -15.02 35.33 -3.41
N TYR A 104 -14.61 36.36 -4.14
CA TYR A 104 -13.79 37.43 -3.58
C TYR A 104 -14.68 38.52 -3.01
N ILE A 105 -14.41 38.93 -1.77
CA ILE A 105 -15.06 40.09 -1.16
C ILE A 105 -13.96 41.13 -0.91
N THR A 106 -14.18 42.31 -1.46
CA THR A 106 -13.26 43.45 -1.43
C THR A 106 -13.88 44.61 -0.66
N PRO A 107 -13.10 45.60 -0.23
CA PRO A 107 -13.66 46.80 0.41
C PRO A 107 -14.68 47.57 -0.45
N ALA A 108 -14.63 47.43 -1.78
CA ALA A 108 -15.58 48.06 -2.69
C ALA A 108 -16.97 47.40 -2.67
N ASP A 109 -17.08 46.17 -2.14
CA ASP A 109 -18.34 45.44 -2.03
C ASP A 109 -19.15 45.82 -0.78
N ARG A 110 -18.61 46.70 0.07
CA ARG A 110 -19.26 47.12 1.31
C ARG A 110 -20.63 47.76 1.04
N GLY A 111 -21.62 47.41 1.84
CA GLY A 111 -23.03 47.73 1.64
C GLY A 111 -23.76 46.80 0.67
N GLN A 112 -23.05 45.89 -0.01
CA GLN A 112 -23.59 44.98 -1.03
C GLN A 112 -23.15 43.53 -0.81
N VAL A 113 -22.53 43.20 0.35
CA VAL A 113 -21.98 41.85 0.58
C VAL A 113 -23.05 40.76 0.51
N LEU A 114 -24.25 41.02 1.05
CA LEU A 114 -25.37 40.07 0.96
C LEU A 114 -25.80 39.80 -0.48
N GLU A 115 -25.90 40.85 -1.31
CA GLU A 115 -26.25 40.69 -2.72
C GLU A 115 -25.15 39.92 -3.46
N LYS A 116 -23.88 40.18 -3.12
CA LYS A 116 -22.75 39.42 -3.65
C LYS A 116 -22.82 37.94 -3.29
N LEU A 117 -23.14 37.59 -2.04
CA LEU A 117 -23.34 36.19 -1.63
C LEU A 117 -24.47 35.53 -2.42
N LYS A 118 -25.59 36.23 -2.64
CA LYS A 118 -26.73 35.71 -3.42
C LYS A 118 -26.41 35.42 -4.89
N THR A 119 -25.34 36.01 -5.44
CA THR A 119 -24.88 35.71 -6.80
C THR A 119 -24.27 34.33 -6.94
N TRP A 120 -23.90 33.67 -5.83
CA TRP A 120 -23.39 32.31 -5.87
C TRP A 120 -24.39 31.37 -6.56
N PRO A 121 -23.95 30.51 -7.50
CA PRO A 121 -24.85 29.67 -8.29
C PRO A 121 -25.66 28.73 -7.41
N GLU A 122 -25.04 28.16 -6.38
CA GLU A 122 -25.67 27.21 -5.48
C GLU A 122 -26.54 27.89 -4.42
N LYS A 123 -27.71 27.29 -4.14
CA LYS A 123 -28.74 27.92 -3.29
C LYS A 123 -28.86 27.33 -1.89
N LYS A 124 -28.17 26.23 -1.57
CA LYS A 124 -28.26 25.54 -0.27
C LYS A 124 -26.90 25.45 0.42
N ILE A 125 -26.26 26.59 0.61
CA ILE A 125 -24.94 26.63 1.25
C ILE A 125 -25.07 26.29 2.73
N ARG A 126 -24.20 25.40 3.19
CA ARG A 126 -24.13 24.93 4.58
C ARG A 126 -22.73 25.04 5.18
N VAL A 127 -21.68 25.06 4.36
CA VAL A 127 -20.29 25.26 4.80
C VAL A 127 -19.66 26.39 4.02
N ILE A 128 -19.04 27.32 4.74
CA ILE A 128 -18.18 28.37 4.20
C ILE A 128 -16.77 28.18 4.76
N VAL A 129 -15.76 28.18 3.89
CA VAL A 129 -14.37 28.39 4.32
C VAL A 129 -13.96 29.78 3.86
N VAL A 130 -13.52 30.62 4.79
CA VAL A 130 -13.09 31.98 4.50
C VAL A 130 -11.63 32.16 4.89
N THR A 131 -10.88 32.87 4.05
CA THR A 131 -9.51 33.34 4.34
C THR A 131 -9.37 34.80 3.96
N ASP A 132 -8.41 35.52 4.56
CA ASP A 132 -7.94 36.82 4.06
C ASP A 132 -6.54 36.73 3.41
N GLY A 133 -5.97 35.53 3.33
CA GLY A 133 -4.69 35.28 2.67
C GLY A 133 -3.46 35.82 3.41
N GLU A 134 -3.57 36.26 4.67
CA GLU A 134 -2.45 36.90 5.39
C GLU A 134 -1.36 35.93 5.84
N ARG A 135 -1.69 34.65 6.10
CA ARG A 135 -0.76 33.69 6.72
C ARG A 135 -0.77 32.29 6.10
N ILE A 136 -0.96 32.18 4.79
CA ILE A 136 -1.12 30.89 4.10
C ILE A 136 -0.01 29.88 4.43
N LEU A 137 -0.32 28.77 5.09
CA LEU A 137 0.57 27.61 5.32
C LEU A 137 1.99 27.95 5.82
N GLY A 138 2.15 29.04 6.58
CA GLY A 138 3.48 29.52 7.00
C GLY A 138 4.34 30.16 5.90
N LEU A 139 3.81 30.31 4.68
CA LEU A 139 4.42 31.02 3.55
C LEU A 139 4.26 32.53 3.64
N GLY A 140 3.32 33.00 4.48
CA GLY A 140 3.06 34.41 4.75
C GLY A 140 1.91 34.98 3.93
N ASP A 141 1.98 36.30 3.70
CA ASP A 141 0.91 37.07 3.06
C ASP A 141 0.92 36.84 1.53
N LEU A 142 -0.10 36.13 1.05
CA LEU A 142 -0.33 35.82 -0.36
C LEU A 142 -1.53 36.57 -0.96
N GLY A 143 -2.23 37.38 -0.14
CA GLY A 143 -3.40 38.16 -0.54
C GLY A 143 -4.41 37.32 -1.32
N TYR A 144 -4.69 37.73 -2.56
CA TYR A 144 -5.58 37.06 -3.50
C TYR A 144 -5.29 35.56 -3.67
N GLY A 145 -4.00 35.18 -3.67
CA GLY A 145 -3.59 33.78 -3.83
C GLY A 145 -4.05 32.86 -2.70
N GLY A 146 -4.49 33.43 -1.57
CA GLY A 146 -5.10 32.68 -0.47
C GLY A 146 -6.37 31.92 -0.87
N MET A 147 -7.07 32.29 -1.94
CA MET A 147 -8.23 31.53 -2.41
C MET A 147 -7.94 30.03 -2.60
N GLY A 148 -6.71 29.67 -3.01
CA GLY A 148 -6.30 28.28 -3.16
C GLY A 148 -6.49 27.44 -1.89
N ILE A 149 -6.25 28.00 -0.69
CA ILE A 149 -6.46 27.26 0.56
C ILE A 149 -7.95 27.05 0.85
N SER A 150 -8.77 28.09 0.65
CA SER A 150 -10.21 28.00 0.90
C SER A 150 -10.87 26.97 -0.02
N GLU A 151 -10.48 26.95 -1.31
CA GLU A 151 -10.91 25.92 -2.25
C GLU A 151 -10.43 24.52 -1.84
N GLY A 152 -9.18 24.40 -1.40
CA GLY A 152 -8.59 23.14 -0.95
C GLY A 152 -9.29 22.55 0.29
N LYS A 153 -9.65 23.38 1.28
CA LYS A 153 -10.40 22.91 2.47
C LYS A 153 -11.81 22.49 2.14
N ILE A 154 -12.51 23.25 1.30
CA ILE A 154 -13.84 22.87 0.78
C ILE A 154 -13.78 21.51 0.08
N LEU A 155 -12.73 21.27 -0.71
CA LEU A 155 -12.53 19.98 -1.37
C LEU A 155 -12.45 18.83 -0.35
N LEU A 156 -11.74 19.04 0.75
CA LEU A 156 -11.59 18.04 1.81
C LEU A 156 -12.88 17.79 2.59
N TYR A 157 -13.74 18.80 2.79
CA TYR A 157 -15.10 18.56 3.33
C TYR A 157 -15.88 17.54 2.51
N THR A 158 -15.78 17.61 1.18
CA THR A 158 -16.44 16.66 0.30
C THR A 158 -15.75 15.30 0.30
N VAL A 159 -14.44 15.27 0.03
CA VAL A 159 -13.70 14.01 -0.23
C VAL A 159 -13.54 13.18 1.03
N ILE A 160 -13.37 13.81 2.20
CA ILE A 160 -13.13 13.12 3.46
C ILE A 160 -14.43 12.95 4.23
N ALA A 161 -15.18 14.04 4.44
CA ALA A 161 -16.35 14.03 5.33
C ALA A 161 -17.68 13.78 4.62
N GLY A 162 -17.68 13.72 3.29
CA GLY A 162 -18.89 13.48 2.50
C GLY A 162 -19.86 14.66 2.50
N VAL A 163 -19.40 15.90 2.69
CA VAL A 163 -20.26 17.07 2.50
C VAL A 163 -20.55 17.24 1.01
N ASP A 164 -21.82 17.45 0.64
CA ASP A 164 -22.19 17.71 -0.74
C ASP A 164 -21.50 18.98 -1.26
N PRO A 165 -20.73 18.92 -2.37
CA PRO A 165 -19.98 20.07 -2.88
C PRO A 165 -20.87 21.24 -3.27
N GLN A 166 -22.17 21.03 -3.55
CA GLN A 166 -23.13 22.10 -3.80
C GLN A 166 -23.53 22.87 -2.53
N GLN A 167 -23.19 22.35 -1.35
CA GLN A 167 -23.42 22.99 -0.06
C GLN A 167 -22.21 23.78 0.43
N CYS A 168 -21.15 23.86 -0.39
CA CYS A 168 -19.87 24.41 -0.01
C CYS A 168 -19.58 25.73 -0.74
N LEU A 169 -19.01 26.70 -0.02
CA LEU A 169 -18.63 28.00 -0.56
C LEU A 169 -17.26 28.46 -0.02
N PRO A 170 -16.22 28.54 -0.87
CA PRO A 170 -14.95 29.17 -0.50
C PRO A 170 -15.00 30.69 -0.72
N ILE A 171 -14.48 31.45 0.23
CA ILE A 171 -14.43 32.92 0.21
C ILE A 171 -13.00 33.39 0.48
N CYS A 172 -12.53 34.37 -0.31
CA CYS A 172 -11.32 35.11 -0.02
C CYS A 172 -11.66 36.59 0.19
N LEU A 173 -11.27 37.14 1.34
CA LEU A 173 -11.32 38.57 1.62
C LEU A 173 -10.09 39.23 0.97
N ASP A 174 -10.22 39.66 -0.29
CA ASP A 174 -9.14 40.39 -0.96
C ASP A 174 -9.15 41.84 -0.47
N VAL A 175 -8.43 42.06 0.64
CA VAL A 175 -8.25 43.35 1.31
C VAL A 175 -6.92 44.02 0.96
N GLY A 176 -6.24 43.55 -0.10
CA GLY A 176 -4.87 43.94 -0.45
C GLY A 176 -3.81 42.98 0.10
N THR A 177 -2.54 43.32 -0.10
CA THR A 177 -1.39 42.54 0.42
C THR A 177 -0.25 43.48 0.83
N ASN A 178 0.49 43.11 1.87
CA ASN A 178 1.69 43.82 2.29
C ASN A 178 2.95 43.25 1.62
N ASN A 179 2.82 42.17 0.87
CA ASN A 179 3.90 41.54 0.13
C ASN A 179 4.32 42.38 -1.08
N GLU A 180 5.48 43.02 -0.99
CA GLU A 180 5.99 43.92 -2.05
C GLU A 180 6.22 43.19 -3.38
N SER A 181 6.60 41.91 -3.36
CA SER A 181 6.84 41.18 -4.62
C SER A 181 5.53 40.95 -5.37
N LEU A 182 4.42 40.72 -4.66
CA LEU A 182 3.09 40.58 -5.27
C LEU A 182 2.55 41.93 -5.77
N LEU A 183 2.81 43.03 -5.03
CA LEU A 183 2.42 44.37 -5.48
C LEU A 183 3.17 44.81 -6.74
N ALA A 184 4.45 44.46 -6.84
CA ALA A 184 5.28 44.78 -8.00
C ALA A 184 4.98 43.89 -9.22
N ASP A 185 4.33 42.74 -9.02
CA ASP A 185 4.03 41.79 -10.09
C ASP A 185 2.92 42.34 -11.01
N PRO A 186 3.20 42.54 -12.31
CA PRO A 186 2.20 43.03 -13.25
C PRO A 186 1.03 42.04 -13.42
N GLN A 187 1.26 40.74 -13.25
CA GLN A 187 0.27 39.68 -13.44
C GLN A 187 -0.51 39.33 -12.17
N TYR A 188 -0.19 39.94 -11.01
CA TYR A 188 -0.95 39.76 -9.79
C TYR A 188 -2.42 40.21 -9.98
N LYS A 189 -3.36 39.31 -9.68
CA LYS A 189 -4.80 39.48 -9.93
C LYS A 189 -5.56 40.18 -8.79
N GLY A 190 -4.97 40.25 -7.60
CA GLY A 190 -5.60 40.88 -6.44
C GLY A 190 -5.52 42.40 -6.41
N LEU A 191 -6.10 43.01 -5.37
CA LEU A 191 -5.97 44.44 -5.14
C LEU A 191 -4.49 44.84 -4.96
N LYS A 192 -3.99 45.69 -5.86
CA LYS A 192 -2.62 46.23 -5.83
C LYS A 192 -2.49 47.40 -4.84
N GLN A 193 -2.78 47.11 -3.58
CA GLN A 193 -2.66 48.06 -2.47
C GLN A 193 -2.23 47.34 -1.19
N LYS A 194 -1.74 48.11 -0.22
CA LYS A 194 -1.47 47.60 1.14
C LYS A 194 -2.75 47.13 1.80
N ARG A 195 -2.61 46.17 2.73
CA ARG A 195 -3.76 45.54 3.39
C ARG A 195 -4.60 46.55 4.15
N LEU A 196 -5.92 46.43 4.03
CA LEU A 196 -6.86 47.13 4.90
C LEU A 196 -6.65 46.70 6.36
N ARG A 197 -6.76 47.65 7.29
CA ARG A 197 -6.52 47.46 8.73
C ARG A 197 -7.54 48.23 9.56
N GLY A 198 -7.64 47.89 10.84
CA GLY A 198 -8.45 48.62 11.81
C GLY A 198 -9.96 48.54 11.52
N GLU A 199 -10.66 49.62 11.85
CA GLU A 199 -12.13 49.67 11.81
C GLU A 199 -12.72 49.38 10.42
N GLU A 200 -12.05 49.77 9.35
CA GLU A 200 -12.55 49.54 7.99
C GLU A 200 -12.49 48.05 7.60
N TYR A 201 -11.44 47.34 8.02
CA TYR A 201 -11.36 45.88 7.86
C TYR A 201 -12.45 45.20 8.69
N ASP A 202 -12.61 45.63 9.94
CA ASP A 202 -13.61 45.07 10.85
C ASP A 202 -15.03 45.27 10.33
N ALA A 203 -15.34 46.44 9.79
CA ALA A 203 -16.64 46.74 9.20
C ALA A 203 -16.97 45.81 8.01
N LEU A 204 -15.99 45.46 7.18
CA LEU A 204 -16.19 44.53 6.07
C LEU A 204 -16.46 43.10 6.57
N VAL A 205 -15.69 42.65 7.57
CA VAL A 205 -15.90 41.31 8.16
C VAL A 205 -17.22 41.25 8.92
N ASP A 206 -17.58 42.28 9.68
CA ASP A 206 -18.87 42.39 10.36
C ASP A 206 -20.03 42.28 9.37
N GLU A 207 -19.95 43.00 8.25
CA GLU A 207 -20.95 42.93 7.18
C GLU A 207 -21.05 41.53 6.58
N LEU A 208 -19.92 40.87 6.30
CA LEU A 208 -19.92 39.47 5.86
C LEU A 208 -20.63 38.56 6.87
N MET A 209 -20.29 38.66 8.16
CA MET A 209 -20.87 37.81 9.19
C MET A 209 -22.38 38.06 9.36
N VAL A 210 -22.82 39.32 9.26
CA VAL A 210 -24.26 39.67 9.25
C VAL A 210 -24.93 39.12 8.01
N ALA A 211 -24.33 39.28 6.83
CA ALA A 211 -24.87 38.82 5.56
C ALA A 211 -25.02 37.30 5.53
N VAL A 212 -24.04 36.53 6.03
CA VAL A 212 -24.12 35.06 6.14
C VAL A 212 -25.31 34.64 7.00
N ARG A 213 -25.51 35.26 8.17
CA ARG A 213 -26.67 34.97 9.04
C ARG A 213 -28.01 35.33 8.41
N ALA A 214 -28.05 36.45 7.69
CA ALA A 214 -29.25 36.92 7.01
C ALA A 214 -29.60 36.07 5.79
N TRP A 215 -28.59 35.46 5.14
CA TRP A 215 -28.77 34.73 3.90
C TRP A 215 -29.42 33.36 4.12
N GLN A 216 -28.81 32.49 4.95
CA GLN A 216 -29.35 31.15 5.22
C GLN A 216 -29.11 30.73 6.68
N PRO A 217 -30.06 30.01 7.30
CA PRO A 217 -29.88 29.49 8.65
C PRO A 217 -28.89 28.31 8.68
N HIS A 218 -28.19 28.14 9.81
CA HIS A 218 -27.31 26.98 10.09
C HIS A 218 -26.16 26.76 9.08
N ILE A 219 -25.53 27.85 8.63
CA ILE A 219 -24.24 27.81 7.93
C ILE A 219 -23.12 27.64 8.97
N LEU A 220 -22.27 26.65 8.75
CA LEU A 220 -20.98 26.51 9.40
C LEU A 220 -19.94 27.39 8.68
N LEU A 221 -19.22 28.23 9.42
CA LEU A 221 -18.15 29.06 8.87
C LEU A 221 -16.79 28.70 9.49
N GLN A 222 -15.84 28.31 8.66
CA GLN A 222 -14.45 28.05 9.04
C GLN A 222 -13.58 29.25 8.64
N PHE A 223 -12.91 29.85 9.61
CA PHE A 223 -11.82 30.79 9.36
C PHE A 223 -10.51 30.03 9.11
N GLU A 224 -9.79 30.42 8.06
CA GLU A 224 -8.55 29.77 7.60
C GLU A 224 -7.45 30.78 7.27
N ASP A 225 -6.23 30.52 7.76
CA ASP A 225 -4.98 31.24 7.44
C ASP A 225 -5.06 32.78 7.62
N PHE A 226 -5.76 33.23 8.67
CA PHE A 226 -5.75 34.63 9.08
C PHE A 226 -4.45 34.98 9.81
N GLY A 227 -4.07 36.26 9.81
CA GLY A 227 -2.91 36.72 10.57
C GLY A 227 -3.16 36.77 12.09
N ASN A 228 -2.10 36.51 12.88
CA ASN A 228 -2.05 36.49 14.36
C ASN A 228 -2.88 37.55 15.10
N THR A 229 -2.98 38.76 14.54
CA THR A 229 -3.72 39.88 15.15
C THR A 229 -5.23 39.77 14.96
N ASN A 230 -5.66 39.09 13.89
CA ASN A 230 -7.05 38.95 13.49
C ASN A 230 -7.67 37.65 13.96
N ALA A 231 -7.03 36.47 13.83
CA ALA A 231 -7.78 35.23 14.00
C ALA A 231 -8.40 35.05 15.40
N PHE A 232 -7.65 35.32 16.47
CA PHE A 232 -8.21 35.28 17.84
C PHE A 232 -9.34 36.27 18.04
N ARG A 233 -9.10 37.53 17.64
CA ARG A 233 -10.07 38.61 17.81
C ARG A 233 -11.37 38.33 17.06
N LEU A 234 -11.28 37.81 15.84
CA LEU A 234 -12.46 37.45 15.03
C LEU A 234 -13.15 36.21 15.60
N LEU A 235 -12.39 35.18 16.01
CA LEU A 235 -12.96 33.99 16.64
C LEU A 235 -13.73 34.35 17.91
N ASP A 236 -13.12 35.11 18.83
CA ASP A 236 -13.74 35.53 20.09
C ASP A 236 -14.98 36.39 19.86
N ARG A 237 -14.94 37.28 18.87
CA ARG A 237 -16.06 38.15 18.51
C ARG A 237 -17.26 37.37 17.96
N TYR A 238 -17.04 36.33 17.15
CA TYR A 238 -18.13 35.69 16.40
C TYR A 238 -18.56 34.30 16.88
N ARG A 239 -17.74 33.58 17.67
CA ARG A 239 -18.05 32.21 18.11
C ARG A 239 -19.33 32.07 18.94
N GLY A 240 -19.85 33.16 19.51
CA GLY A 240 -21.15 33.19 20.19
C GLY A 240 -22.33 33.63 19.31
N LEU A 241 -22.06 34.13 18.11
CA LEU A 241 -23.05 34.73 17.20
C LEU A 241 -23.24 33.90 15.92
N GLN A 242 -22.23 33.14 15.51
CA GLN A 242 -22.23 32.28 14.33
C GLN A 242 -21.75 30.89 14.72
N CYS A 243 -22.30 29.86 14.07
CA CYS A 243 -21.69 28.53 14.10
C CYS A 243 -20.37 28.60 13.31
N CYS A 244 -19.27 28.92 14.00
CA CYS A 244 -17.97 29.08 13.38
C CYS A 244 -16.84 28.58 14.26
N PHE A 245 -15.71 28.28 13.61
CA PHE A 245 -14.46 27.94 14.26
C PHE A 245 -13.28 28.44 13.41
N ASN A 246 -12.09 28.45 13.99
CA ASN A 246 -10.85 28.71 13.25
C ASN A 246 -10.00 27.43 13.23
N ASP A 247 -9.58 26.99 12.05
CA ASP A 247 -8.85 25.71 11.91
C ASP A 247 -7.43 25.79 12.47
N ASP A 248 -6.73 26.92 12.28
CA ASP A 248 -5.36 27.13 12.77
C ASP A 248 -5.28 27.21 14.30
N ILE A 249 -6.35 27.66 14.96
CA ILE A 249 -6.46 27.71 16.42
C ILE A 249 -7.05 26.40 16.94
N GLN A 250 -8.30 26.10 16.58
CA GLN A 250 -9.07 25.02 17.22
C GLN A 250 -8.88 23.68 16.53
N GLY A 251 -8.78 23.64 15.20
CA GLY A 251 -8.50 22.42 14.43
C GLY A 251 -7.12 21.85 14.76
N THR A 252 -6.09 22.70 14.73
CA THR A 252 -4.71 22.35 15.11
C THR A 252 -4.62 21.94 16.59
N ALA A 253 -5.34 22.62 17.48
CA ALA A 253 -5.42 22.21 18.88
C ALA A 253 -6.02 20.81 19.05
N CYS A 254 -7.11 20.51 18.34
CA CYS A 254 -7.80 19.24 18.40
C CYS A 254 -6.93 18.08 17.90
N ILE A 255 -6.31 18.20 16.72
CA ILE A 255 -5.44 17.13 16.19
C ILE A 255 -4.20 16.92 17.06
N THR A 256 -3.66 18.00 17.64
CA THR A 256 -2.52 17.92 18.54
C THR A 256 -2.90 17.21 19.84
N LEU A 257 -4.06 17.54 20.43
CA LEU A 257 -4.57 16.85 21.60
C LEU A 257 -4.82 15.36 21.31
N ALA A 258 -5.40 15.02 20.17
CA ALA A 258 -5.58 13.62 19.76
C ALA A 258 -4.25 12.87 19.68
N GLY A 259 -3.23 13.48 19.06
CA GLY A 259 -1.89 12.93 18.98
C GLY A 259 -1.24 12.74 20.36
N ILE A 260 -1.45 13.69 21.28
CA ILE A 260 -1.00 13.57 22.68
C ILE A 260 -1.70 12.40 23.36
N LEU A 261 -3.02 12.28 23.26
CA LEU A 261 -3.78 11.18 23.87
C LEU A 261 -3.31 9.81 23.36
N SER A 262 -3.10 9.68 22.04
CA SER A 262 -2.47 8.50 21.43
C SER A 262 -1.04 8.26 21.94
N GLY A 263 -0.22 9.30 22.02
CA GLY A 263 1.14 9.23 22.56
C GLY A 263 1.17 8.85 24.05
N LEU A 264 0.18 9.26 24.83
CA LEU A 264 0.04 8.87 26.23
C LEU A 264 -0.32 7.39 26.39
N ARG A 265 -1.06 6.80 25.44
CA ARG A 265 -1.25 5.34 25.39
C ARG A 265 0.07 4.60 25.16
N VAL A 266 0.93 5.12 24.27
CA VAL A 266 2.28 4.56 24.01
C VAL A 266 3.18 4.66 25.24
N THR A 267 3.20 5.81 25.89
CA THR A 267 4.04 6.07 27.07
C THR A 267 3.45 5.54 28.37
N ARG A 268 2.19 5.09 28.34
CA ARG A 268 1.36 4.76 29.52
C ARG A 268 1.24 5.93 30.52
N GLY A 269 1.33 7.15 30.00
CA GLY A 269 1.22 8.39 30.77
C GLY A 269 -0.23 8.82 30.99
N LYS A 270 -0.41 9.85 31.83
CA LYS A 270 -1.72 10.49 32.04
C LYS A 270 -1.65 11.98 31.77
N LEU A 271 -2.72 12.55 31.20
CA LEU A 271 -2.75 13.94 30.74
C LEU A 271 -2.49 14.94 31.87
N GLN A 272 -3.06 14.71 33.07
CA GLN A 272 -2.89 15.58 34.24
C GLN A 272 -1.45 15.70 34.76
N TRP A 273 -0.52 14.85 34.32
CA TRP A 273 0.87 14.85 34.78
C TRP A 273 1.84 15.48 33.77
N GLN A 274 1.33 15.96 32.64
CA GLN A 274 2.18 16.43 31.56
C GLN A 274 2.63 17.88 31.79
N ARG A 275 3.91 18.13 31.49
CA ARG A 275 4.52 19.46 31.45
C ARG A 275 4.94 19.74 30.02
N ILE A 276 4.38 20.78 29.43
CA ILE A 276 4.36 20.96 27.99
C ILE A 276 5.08 22.27 27.66
N VAL A 277 6.09 22.18 26.81
CA VAL A 277 6.81 23.35 26.30
C VAL A 277 6.51 23.52 24.82
N PHE A 278 6.17 24.75 24.45
CA PHE A 278 5.88 25.17 23.09
C PHE A 278 6.98 26.08 22.59
N LEU A 279 7.53 25.78 21.41
CA LEU A 279 8.30 26.72 20.62
C LEU A 279 7.38 27.37 19.59
N GLY A 280 7.09 28.67 19.78
CA GLY A 280 6.07 29.40 19.05
C GLY A 280 4.87 29.71 19.93
N ALA A 281 4.59 31.01 20.10
CA ALA A 281 3.52 31.53 20.94
C ALA A 281 2.48 32.32 20.12
N GLY A 282 2.21 31.86 18.89
CA GLY A 282 1.18 32.42 18.01
C GLY A 282 -0.17 31.69 18.15
N GLU A 283 -1.01 31.78 17.11
CA GLU A 283 -2.36 31.21 17.06
C GLU A 283 -2.41 29.72 17.38
N ALA A 284 -1.72 28.90 16.59
CA ALA A 284 -1.65 27.46 16.82
C ALA A 284 -1.15 27.11 18.23
N GLY A 285 -0.04 27.71 18.66
CA GLY A 285 0.56 27.39 19.96
C GLY A 285 -0.37 27.67 21.12
N THR A 286 -0.89 28.89 21.22
CA THR A 286 -1.75 29.28 22.34
C THR A 286 -3.12 28.60 22.27
N GLY A 287 -3.65 28.32 21.07
CA GLY A 287 -4.83 27.47 20.87
C GLY A 287 -4.64 26.05 21.40
N ILE A 288 -3.55 25.38 21.02
CA ILE A 288 -3.19 24.05 21.53
C ILE A 288 -3.08 24.07 23.06
N GLY A 289 -2.30 25.00 23.61
CA GLY A 289 -2.10 25.11 25.06
C GLY A 289 -3.40 25.33 25.83
N HIS A 290 -4.32 26.13 25.26
CA HIS A 290 -5.63 26.37 25.86
C HIS A 290 -6.51 25.12 25.88
N LEU A 291 -6.61 24.42 24.74
CA LEU A 291 -7.43 23.20 24.66
C LEU A 291 -6.88 22.09 25.58
N ILE A 292 -5.56 21.92 25.66
CA ILE A 292 -4.95 20.96 26.58
C ILE A 292 -5.22 21.33 28.04
N ALA A 293 -5.09 22.61 28.41
CA ALA A 293 -5.39 23.06 29.77
C ALA A 293 -6.87 22.84 30.11
N GLN A 294 -7.79 23.09 29.17
CA GLN A 294 -9.20 22.76 29.32
C GLN A 294 -9.43 21.26 29.47
N ALA A 295 -8.74 20.41 28.71
CA ALA A 295 -8.85 18.96 28.80
C ALA A 295 -8.36 18.44 30.17
N MET A 296 -7.21 18.92 30.64
CA MET A 296 -6.73 18.64 32.01
C MET A 296 -7.77 19.06 33.05
N HIS A 297 -8.38 20.24 32.87
CA HIS A 297 -9.37 20.75 33.81
C HIS A 297 -10.66 19.94 33.83
N LYS A 298 -11.31 19.82 32.68
CA LYS A 298 -12.65 19.25 32.56
C LYS A 298 -12.68 17.72 32.54
N ARG A 299 -11.59 17.05 32.11
CA ARG A 299 -11.53 15.58 32.02
C ARG A 299 -10.75 14.95 33.16
N CYS A 300 -9.77 15.66 33.72
CA CYS A 300 -8.90 15.12 34.76
C CYS A 300 -9.08 15.81 36.13
N GLY A 301 -9.88 16.88 36.22
CA GLY A 301 -10.16 17.58 37.48
C GLY A 301 -9.03 18.50 37.97
N VAL A 302 -8.05 18.83 37.13
CA VAL A 302 -6.96 19.75 37.48
C VAL A 302 -7.52 21.18 37.57
N PRO A 303 -7.21 22.00 38.58
CA PRO A 303 -7.59 23.42 38.56
C PRO A 303 -7.10 24.11 37.29
N LEU A 304 -7.95 24.91 36.63
CA LEU A 304 -7.59 25.51 35.33
C LEU A 304 -6.30 26.33 35.39
N GLU A 305 -6.09 27.09 36.46
CA GLU A 305 -4.85 27.86 36.66
C GLU A 305 -3.62 26.95 36.71
N GLU A 306 -3.70 25.80 37.39
CA GLU A 306 -2.63 24.82 37.44
C GLU A 306 -2.41 24.15 36.08
N ALA A 307 -3.48 23.80 35.38
CA ALA A 307 -3.41 23.25 34.03
C ALA A 307 -2.74 24.23 33.04
N MET A 308 -3.04 25.53 33.16
CA MET A 308 -2.39 26.57 32.35
C MET A 308 -0.91 26.75 32.71
N ARG A 309 -0.54 26.60 33.99
CA ARG A 309 0.88 26.62 34.44
C ARG A 309 1.71 25.47 33.88
N ASN A 310 1.08 24.36 33.52
CA ASN A 310 1.76 23.23 32.86
C ASN A 310 2.09 23.49 31.38
N CYS A 311 1.59 24.57 30.79
CA CYS A 311 1.87 24.98 29.42
C CYS A 311 2.81 26.21 29.39
N LEU A 312 4.05 26.01 28.93
CA LEU A 312 5.07 27.07 28.84
C LEU A 312 5.39 27.40 27.38
N PHE A 313 5.57 28.69 27.07
CA PHE A 313 5.76 29.17 25.71
C PHE A 313 7.09 29.88 25.52
N VAL A 314 7.82 29.55 24.46
CA VAL A 314 9.06 30.20 24.05
C VAL A 314 8.80 30.90 22.72
N ASP A 315 8.99 32.22 22.68
CA ASP A 315 8.92 33.01 21.44
C ASP A 315 10.30 33.55 21.05
N SER A 316 10.36 34.40 20.02
CA SER A 316 11.62 34.98 19.53
C SER A 316 12.40 35.81 20.55
N LYS A 317 11.79 36.18 21.69
CA LYS A 317 12.43 36.90 22.80
C LYS A 317 12.65 36.01 24.04
N GLY A 318 12.54 34.68 23.91
CA GLY A 318 12.70 33.71 25.01
C GLY A 318 11.38 33.33 25.68
N LEU A 319 11.46 32.81 26.92
CA LEU A 319 10.30 32.33 27.68
C LEU A 319 9.27 33.45 27.93
N VAL A 320 8.00 33.17 27.64
CA VAL A 320 6.85 34.02 28.00
C VAL A 320 6.59 33.89 29.50
N CYS A 321 6.78 34.97 30.25
CA CYS A 321 6.67 35.03 31.71
C CYS A 321 6.28 36.43 32.18
N LYS A 322 5.80 36.59 33.42
CA LYS A 322 5.31 37.88 33.97
C LYS A 322 6.34 38.99 33.96
N SER A 323 7.64 38.67 34.05
CA SER A 323 8.70 39.68 34.03
C SER A 323 8.89 40.34 32.66
N ARG A 324 8.25 39.82 31.60
CA ARG A 324 8.21 40.46 30.27
C ARG A 324 7.02 41.40 30.15
N THR A 325 7.30 42.67 29.88
CA THR A 325 6.29 43.76 29.88
C THR A 325 5.58 43.98 28.54
N GLU A 326 6.20 43.59 27.42
CA GLU A 326 5.63 43.76 26.06
C GLU A 326 5.14 42.42 25.49
N LEU A 327 3.99 41.95 25.96
CA LEU A 327 3.37 40.72 25.47
C LEU A 327 2.08 41.02 24.71
N GLN A 328 1.87 40.29 23.61
CA GLN A 328 0.59 40.31 22.88
C GLN A 328 -0.51 39.70 23.76
N HIS A 329 -1.75 40.16 23.59
CA HIS A 329 -2.87 39.80 24.47
C HIS A 329 -3.06 38.28 24.64
N HIS A 330 -2.98 37.51 23.55
CA HIS A 330 -3.12 36.05 23.56
C HIS A 330 -2.02 35.30 24.34
N LYS A 331 -0.88 35.95 24.63
CA LYS A 331 0.23 35.37 25.42
C LYS A 331 0.05 35.59 26.92
N LEU A 332 -0.71 36.60 27.33
CA LEU A 332 -0.88 36.99 28.72
C LEU A 332 -1.38 35.84 29.62
N PRO A 333 -2.34 34.99 29.19
CA PRO A 333 -2.80 33.88 30.03
C PRO A 333 -1.70 32.85 30.35
N PHE A 334 -0.63 32.79 29.55
CA PHE A 334 0.49 31.87 29.74
C PHE A 334 1.75 32.56 30.27
N ALA A 335 1.68 33.85 30.59
CA ALA A 335 2.76 34.60 31.21
C ALA A 335 2.77 34.31 32.72
N HIS A 336 3.39 33.20 33.11
CA HIS A 336 3.44 32.76 34.50
C HIS A 336 4.52 33.49 35.30
N ASP A 337 4.37 33.50 36.63
CA ASP A 337 5.35 34.09 37.54
C ASP A 337 6.52 33.13 37.78
N ILE A 338 7.40 33.04 36.79
CA ILE A 338 8.54 32.12 36.76
C ILE A 338 9.78 32.82 36.21
N PRO A 339 11.01 32.37 36.59
CA PRO A 339 12.24 32.99 36.09
C PRO A 339 12.35 32.94 34.57
N PHE A 340 12.71 34.08 33.98
CA PHE A 340 12.99 34.20 32.54
C PHE A 340 14.09 33.23 32.11
N GLN A 341 13.92 32.65 30.93
CA GLN A 341 14.92 31.82 30.25
C GLN A 341 15.12 32.37 28.83
N PRO A 342 16.38 32.51 28.37
CA PRO A 342 16.68 33.17 27.11
C PRO A 342 16.33 32.35 25.87
N ASP A 343 16.34 31.02 25.96
CA ASP A 343 16.19 30.11 24.83
C ASP A 343 15.48 28.80 25.20
N LEU A 344 15.09 28.03 24.19
CA LEU A 344 14.37 26.77 24.35
C LEU A 344 15.16 25.73 25.14
N TYR A 345 16.47 25.63 24.92
CA TYR A 345 17.32 24.64 25.60
C TYR A 345 17.38 24.89 27.11
N SER A 346 17.53 26.16 27.49
CA SER A 346 17.51 26.62 28.88
C SER A 346 16.16 26.33 29.55
N VAL A 347 15.04 26.52 28.82
CA VAL A 347 13.70 26.14 29.30
C VAL A 347 13.57 24.63 29.50
N VAL A 348 14.00 23.81 28.52
CA VAL A 348 13.94 22.35 28.63
C VAL A 348 14.73 21.85 29.84
N LYS A 349 15.91 22.42 30.10
CA LYS A 349 16.71 22.08 31.29
C LYS A 349 16.04 22.50 32.60
N ALA A 350 15.54 23.72 32.68
CA ALA A 350 14.99 24.27 33.91
C ALA A 350 13.66 23.61 34.30
N TYR A 351 12.76 23.39 33.32
CA TYR A 351 11.38 22.97 33.57
C TYR A 351 11.13 21.48 33.27
N ARG A 352 12.11 20.79 32.67
CA ARG A 352 12.12 19.35 32.42
C ARG A 352 10.82 18.82 31.78
N PRO A 353 10.38 19.34 30.62
CA PRO A 353 9.10 18.98 30.02
C PRO A 353 9.00 17.51 29.63
N THR A 354 7.76 17.00 29.60
CA THR A 354 7.42 15.65 29.10
C THR A 354 7.01 15.67 27.63
N ILE A 355 6.49 16.81 27.16
CA ILE A 355 6.05 17.02 25.77
C ILE A 355 6.67 18.32 25.24
N LEU A 356 7.23 18.25 24.03
CA LEU A 356 7.78 19.40 23.30
C LEU A 356 7.02 19.59 21.98
N ILE A 357 6.46 20.78 21.76
CA ILE A 357 5.63 21.09 20.58
C ILE A 357 6.20 22.29 19.83
N GLY A 358 6.38 22.14 18.51
CA GLY A 358 6.96 23.16 17.63
C GLY A 358 5.90 23.71 16.69
N VAL A 359 5.66 25.02 16.73
CA VAL A 359 4.71 25.76 15.88
C VAL A 359 5.30 27.14 15.53
N SER A 360 6.62 27.18 15.35
CA SER A 360 7.42 28.39 15.23
C SER A 360 7.72 28.79 13.80
N THR A 361 7.64 27.85 12.86
CA THR A 361 8.13 27.92 11.47
C THR A 361 9.64 28.14 11.35
N ILE A 362 10.40 27.87 12.41
CA ILE A 362 11.86 27.97 12.42
C ILE A 362 12.45 26.58 12.16
N ALA A 363 12.97 26.40 10.95
CA ALA A 363 13.56 25.13 10.51
C ALA A 363 14.74 24.73 11.40
N GLY A 364 14.76 23.47 11.84
CA GLY A 364 15.88 22.92 12.64
C GLY A 364 15.98 23.46 14.07
N ALA A 365 14.95 24.15 14.57
CA ALA A 365 14.98 24.73 15.92
C ALA A 365 14.98 23.69 17.06
N PHE A 366 14.53 22.46 16.82
CA PHE A 366 14.74 21.35 17.75
C PHE A 366 16.08 20.74 17.44
N THR A 367 17.15 21.29 18.02
CA THR A 367 18.51 20.81 17.82
C THR A 367 18.76 19.47 18.51
N ARG A 368 19.87 18.83 18.17
CA ARG A 368 20.32 17.59 18.81
C ARG A 368 20.35 17.70 20.32
N GLU A 369 20.92 18.78 20.86
CA GLU A 369 21.06 18.99 22.30
C GLU A 369 19.70 19.06 22.99
N ILE A 370 18.70 19.66 22.34
CA ILE A 370 17.34 19.78 22.85
C ILE A 370 16.65 18.40 22.86
N VAL A 371 16.76 17.63 21.78
CA VAL A 371 16.15 16.30 21.69
C VAL A 371 16.83 15.32 22.66
N GLU A 372 18.15 15.36 22.77
CA GLU A 372 18.90 14.55 23.75
C GLU A 372 18.52 14.95 25.19
N ALA A 373 18.33 16.25 25.48
CA ALA A 373 17.84 16.69 26.77
C ALA A 373 16.43 16.17 27.07
N MET A 374 15.51 16.23 26.11
CA MET A 374 14.18 15.62 26.22
C MET A 374 14.25 14.12 26.52
N ALA A 375 15.14 13.40 25.83
CA ALA A 375 15.34 11.97 25.97
C ALA A 375 16.06 11.57 27.27
N ALA A 376 16.79 12.49 27.90
CA ALA A 376 17.37 12.32 29.24
C ALA A 376 16.37 12.59 30.37
N ILE A 377 15.31 13.37 30.10
CA ILE A 377 14.23 13.63 31.04
C ILE A 377 13.16 12.53 31.01
N ASN A 378 12.91 11.96 29.83
CA ASN A 378 11.79 11.04 29.59
C ASN A 378 12.26 9.74 28.94
N ASP A 379 11.71 8.60 29.39
CA ASP A 379 11.98 7.29 28.79
C ASP A 379 11.54 7.24 27.32
N ARG A 380 10.41 7.86 27.00
CA ARG A 380 9.90 8.02 25.63
C ARG A 380 9.42 9.46 25.43
N PRO A 381 10.29 10.38 24.97
CA PRO A 381 9.91 11.78 24.86
C PRO A 381 8.86 11.98 23.75
N ILE A 382 7.81 12.75 24.04
CA ILE A 382 6.83 13.17 23.03
C ILE A 382 7.33 14.48 22.39
N ILE A 383 7.62 14.46 21.08
CA ILE A 383 8.18 15.60 20.35
C ILE A 383 7.39 15.80 19.07
N PHE A 384 6.66 16.91 18.97
CA PHE A 384 5.77 17.21 17.85
C PHE A 384 6.22 18.47 17.09
N PRO A 385 7.03 18.36 16.02
CA PRO A 385 7.36 19.48 15.13
C PRO A 385 6.23 19.71 14.11
N LEU A 386 5.30 20.60 14.44
CA LEU A 386 4.03 20.79 13.71
C LEU A 386 4.09 21.86 12.60
N SER A 387 5.22 22.56 12.44
CA SER A 387 5.33 23.61 11.43
C SER A 387 5.28 23.06 10.00
N ASN A 388 4.56 23.77 9.13
CA ASN A 388 4.40 23.50 7.71
C ASN A 388 4.98 24.66 6.86
N PRO A 389 5.44 24.38 5.62
CA PRO A 389 5.71 23.05 5.03
C PRO A 389 6.96 22.38 5.63
N THR A 390 7.37 21.21 5.14
CA THR A 390 8.53 20.43 5.64
C THR A 390 9.80 21.27 5.82
N SER A 391 10.03 22.26 4.93
CA SER A 391 11.17 23.19 4.99
C SER A 391 11.15 24.16 6.18
N LYS A 392 10.05 24.19 6.94
CA LYS A 392 9.84 25.02 8.14
C LYS A 392 9.67 24.20 9.42
N SER A 393 9.72 22.86 9.32
CA SER A 393 9.62 21.96 10.47
C SER A 393 10.79 22.09 11.44
N GLU A 394 10.51 22.06 12.74
CA GLU A 394 11.51 22.25 13.79
C GLU A 394 12.58 21.15 13.82
N CYS A 395 12.25 19.92 13.40
CA CYS A 395 13.24 18.87 13.12
C CYS A 395 12.65 17.81 12.17
N THR A 396 13.51 16.97 11.60
CA THR A 396 13.07 15.82 10.83
C THR A 396 12.74 14.63 11.74
N TYR A 397 11.90 13.71 11.26
CA TYR A 397 11.64 12.46 11.98
C TYR A 397 12.92 11.65 12.23
N ARG A 398 13.79 11.57 11.21
CA ARG A 398 15.08 10.86 11.30
C ARG A 398 15.97 11.43 12.40
N ASP A 399 16.06 12.75 12.49
CA ASP A 399 16.87 13.41 13.51
C ASP A 399 16.29 13.17 14.91
N ALA A 400 14.98 13.37 15.08
CA ALA A 400 14.32 13.12 16.36
C ALA A 400 14.45 11.66 16.81
N TYR A 401 14.33 10.71 15.88
CA TYR A 401 14.52 9.28 16.14
C TYR A 401 15.97 8.99 16.56
N ASN A 402 16.95 9.46 15.80
CA ASN A 402 18.37 9.20 16.08
C ASN A 402 18.83 9.83 17.40
N TRP A 403 18.51 11.12 17.62
CA TRP A 403 18.95 11.85 18.81
C TRP A 403 18.24 11.40 20.09
N SER A 404 17.07 10.76 19.99
CA SER A 404 16.39 10.14 21.15
C SER A 404 16.82 8.69 21.41
N GLY A 405 17.66 8.10 20.56
CA GLY A 405 18.00 6.68 20.62
C GLY A 405 16.84 5.76 20.24
N GLY A 406 15.99 6.17 19.31
CA GLY A 406 14.83 5.42 18.81
C GLY A 406 13.60 5.44 19.72
N ARG A 407 13.59 6.28 20.77
CA ARG A 407 12.55 6.29 21.82
C ARG A 407 11.45 7.33 21.62
N VAL A 408 11.65 8.27 20.68
CA VAL A 408 10.72 9.38 20.45
C VAL A 408 9.31 8.89 20.08
N VAL A 409 8.31 9.58 20.62
CA VAL A 409 6.93 9.53 20.15
C VAL A 409 6.70 10.79 19.33
N PHE A 410 6.45 10.62 18.03
CA PHE A 410 6.61 11.68 17.04
C PHE A 410 5.34 11.90 16.22
N ALA A 411 4.94 13.17 16.06
CA ALA A 411 3.97 13.60 15.08
C ALA A 411 4.38 14.94 14.47
N SER A 412 4.31 15.07 13.15
CA SER A 412 4.68 16.29 12.45
C SER A 412 3.52 16.90 11.67
N GLY A 413 3.58 18.20 11.36
CA GLY A 413 2.59 18.85 10.51
C GLY A 413 2.69 18.38 9.05
N SER A 414 3.92 18.15 8.59
CA SER A 414 4.25 17.71 7.22
C SER A 414 4.61 16.23 7.16
N PRO A 415 4.44 15.56 6.00
CA PRO A 415 4.79 14.16 5.85
C PRO A 415 6.30 13.93 5.84
N TYR A 416 6.75 12.83 6.44
CA TYR A 416 8.13 12.34 6.40
C TYR A 416 8.18 10.87 5.95
N PRO A 417 9.28 10.43 5.31
CA PRO A 417 9.47 9.02 4.99
C PRO A 417 9.59 8.16 6.26
N HIS A 418 9.21 6.89 6.14
CA HIS A 418 9.38 5.89 7.19
C HIS A 418 10.86 5.55 7.41
N LEU A 419 11.17 4.90 8.53
CA LEU A 419 12.51 4.45 8.88
C LEU A 419 12.49 2.96 9.24
N ASN A 420 13.50 2.22 8.80
CA ASN A 420 13.70 0.84 9.24
C ASN A 420 14.61 0.82 10.47
N THR A 421 14.17 0.18 11.55
CA THR A 421 14.99 -0.02 12.74
C THR A 421 16.10 -1.03 12.46
N PRO A 422 17.20 -1.04 13.25
CA PRO A 422 18.22 -2.10 13.18
C PRO A 422 17.67 -3.51 13.41
N SER A 423 16.50 -3.65 14.04
CA SER A 423 15.81 -4.93 14.25
C SER A 423 14.90 -5.34 13.08
N GLY A 424 14.89 -4.58 11.98
CA GLY A 424 14.10 -4.87 10.78
C GLY A 424 12.63 -4.43 10.85
N VAL A 425 12.22 -3.65 11.86
CA VAL A 425 10.85 -3.13 11.98
C VAL A 425 10.75 -1.78 11.27
N THR A 426 9.71 -1.57 10.45
CA THR A 426 9.47 -0.26 9.83
C THR A 426 8.66 0.63 10.78
N MET A 427 9.21 1.78 11.11
CA MET A 427 8.56 2.82 11.92
C MET A 427 8.03 3.93 11.02
N TYR A 428 6.75 4.26 11.20
CA TYR A 428 6.03 5.24 10.40
C TYR A 428 5.79 6.52 11.21
N PRO A 429 6.30 7.69 10.78
CA PRO A 429 6.01 8.94 11.47
C PRO A 429 4.54 9.31 11.31
N ALA A 430 3.92 9.77 12.39
CA ALA A 430 2.56 10.28 12.35
C ALA A 430 2.52 11.69 11.73
N GLN A 431 1.51 11.96 10.90
CA GLN A 431 1.23 13.32 10.40
C GLN A 431 -0.02 13.88 11.11
N ALA A 432 0.17 14.94 11.89
CA ALA A 432 -0.91 15.69 12.52
C ALA A 432 -1.60 16.60 11.49
N ASN A 433 -2.47 16.01 10.67
CA ASN A 433 -3.21 16.73 9.63
C ASN A 433 -4.59 17.16 10.14
N ASN A 434 -4.91 18.46 10.10
CA ASN A 434 -6.21 18.97 10.54
C ASN A 434 -7.40 18.35 9.78
N ALA A 435 -7.18 17.76 8.59
CA ALA A 435 -8.21 17.07 7.80
C ALA A 435 -8.89 15.92 8.54
N TYR A 436 -8.26 15.35 9.56
CA TYR A 436 -8.89 14.37 10.45
C TYR A 436 -10.01 14.97 11.31
N ILE A 437 -10.05 16.30 11.48
CA ILE A 437 -10.91 16.99 12.43
C ILE A 437 -11.95 17.87 11.73
N PHE A 438 -11.54 18.88 10.96
CA PHE A 438 -12.48 19.91 10.51
C PHE A 438 -13.60 19.33 9.65
N GLY A 439 -13.28 18.36 8.79
CA GLY A 439 -14.25 17.68 7.95
C GLY A 439 -15.31 16.96 8.79
N PRO A 440 -14.91 15.98 9.62
CA PRO A 440 -15.83 15.26 10.49
C PRO A 440 -16.63 16.15 11.45
N VAL A 441 -16.00 17.14 12.10
CA VAL A 441 -16.67 18.09 12.98
C VAL A 441 -17.71 18.90 12.20
N GLY A 442 -17.36 19.38 11.00
CA GLY A 442 -18.32 20.14 10.21
C GLY A 442 -19.45 19.29 9.65
N MET A 443 -19.21 18.05 9.23
CA MET A 443 -20.28 17.14 8.82
C MET A 443 -21.23 16.84 9.99
N ALA A 444 -20.71 16.62 11.19
CA ALA A 444 -21.52 16.45 12.40
C ALA A 444 -22.35 17.70 12.71
N ALA A 445 -21.75 18.89 12.59
CA ALA A 445 -22.44 20.16 12.76
C ALA A 445 -23.57 20.37 11.73
N LEU A 446 -23.33 19.99 10.49
CA LEU A 446 -24.32 20.05 9.40
C LEU A 446 -25.50 19.13 9.65
N LEU A 447 -25.22 17.87 10.00
CA LEU A 447 -26.22 16.84 10.25
C LEU A 447 -27.17 17.23 11.39
N THR A 448 -26.65 17.92 12.40
CA THR A 448 -27.37 18.27 13.63
C THR A 448 -27.88 19.70 13.66
N ASN A 449 -27.68 20.49 12.60
CA ASN A 449 -27.96 21.94 12.60
C ASN A 449 -27.34 22.66 13.81
N CYS A 450 -26.08 22.32 14.11
CA CYS A 450 -25.34 22.85 15.24
C CYS A 450 -25.34 24.37 15.22
N ARG A 451 -25.58 24.97 16.39
CA ARG A 451 -25.66 26.42 16.57
C ARG A 451 -24.31 27.03 16.92
N GLN A 452 -23.43 26.25 17.54
CA GLN A 452 -22.16 26.72 18.07
C GLN A 452 -21.12 25.59 18.15
N ILE A 453 -19.91 25.84 17.65
CA ILE A 453 -18.77 24.95 17.82
C ILE A 453 -18.01 25.36 19.10
N THR A 454 -18.04 24.50 20.11
CA THR A 454 -17.40 24.74 21.41
C THR A 454 -16.06 24.04 21.53
N ASP A 455 -15.22 24.47 22.48
CA ASP A 455 -13.96 23.77 22.77
C ASP A 455 -14.22 22.36 23.32
N ASP A 456 -15.32 22.15 24.04
CA ASP A 456 -15.75 20.83 24.51
C ASP A 456 -16.01 19.85 23.36
N LEU A 457 -16.56 20.34 22.25
CA LEU A 457 -16.76 19.55 21.03
C LEU A 457 -15.42 19.11 20.43
N PHE A 458 -14.44 20.01 20.35
CA PHE A 458 -13.10 19.67 19.87
C PHE A 458 -12.37 18.70 20.81
N MET A 459 -12.50 18.85 22.13
CA MET A 459 -11.95 17.86 23.07
C MET A 459 -12.57 16.48 22.87
N ALA A 460 -13.89 16.39 22.72
CA ALA A 460 -14.57 15.13 22.46
C ALA A 460 -14.12 14.51 21.12
N ALA A 461 -14.01 15.31 20.05
CA ALA A 461 -13.51 14.83 18.76
C ALA A 461 -12.06 14.32 18.85
N ALA A 462 -11.21 15.00 19.62
CA ALA A 462 -9.83 14.56 19.86
C ALA A 462 -9.76 13.22 20.60
N GLU A 463 -10.57 13.05 21.64
CA GLU A 463 -10.72 11.80 22.40
C GLU A 463 -11.19 10.66 21.48
N TYR A 464 -12.22 10.90 20.67
CA TYR A 464 -12.75 9.89 19.76
C TYR A 464 -11.74 9.49 18.68
N LEU A 465 -10.99 10.44 18.10
CA LEU A 465 -9.95 10.12 17.12
C LEU A 465 -8.80 9.31 17.76
N ALA A 466 -8.41 9.65 18.98
CA ALA A 466 -7.40 8.90 19.72
C ALA A 466 -7.88 7.46 20.03
N ASP A 467 -9.15 7.29 20.41
CA ASP A 467 -9.75 5.97 20.66
C ASP A 467 -9.83 5.10 19.39
N LEU A 468 -10.10 5.72 18.23
CA LEU A 468 -10.16 5.04 16.95
C LEU A 468 -8.78 4.63 16.41
N THR A 469 -7.68 5.04 17.06
CA THR A 469 -6.32 4.65 16.65
C THR A 469 -5.98 3.25 17.20
N PRO A 470 -5.83 2.21 16.35
CA PRO A 470 -5.56 0.85 16.81
C PRO A 470 -4.20 0.72 17.51
N GLN A 471 -4.06 -0.29 18.37
CA GLN A 471 -2.80 -0.52 19.07
C GLN A 471 -1.64 -0.86 18.12
N ASP A 472 -1.90 -1.66 17.08
CA ASP A 472 -0.90 -2.05 16.08
C ASP A 472 -0.30 -0.83 15.36
N ASN A 473 -1.10 0.23 15.15
CA ASN A 473 -0.63 1.50 14.60
C ASN A 473 0.34 2.21 15.55
N LEU A 474 -0.01 2.26 16.84
CA LEU A 474 0.82 2.88 17.87
C LEU A 474 2.16 2.16 18.02
N ASP A 475 2.17 0.83 17.89
CA ASP A 475 3.36 0.00 18.03
C ASP A 475 4.42 0.30 16.96
N VAL A 476 4.00 0.76 15.78
CA VAL A 476 4.88 1.18 14.67
C VAL A 476 5.04 2.70 14.55
N GLY A 477 4.62 3.47 15.55
CA GLY A 477 4.83 4.92 15.64
C GLY A 477 3.72 5.80 15.04
N MET A 478 2.62 5.22 14.56
CA MET A 478 1.50 5.98 14.02
C MET A 478 0.51 6.40 15.12
N LEU A 479 0.48 7.70 15.43
CA LEU A 479 -0.40 8.27 16.46
C LEU A 479 -1.82 8.58 15.97
N PHE A 480 -2.07 8.39 14.69
CA PHE A 480 -3.36 8.55 14.04
C PHE A 480 -3.62 7.33 13.14
N PRO A 481 -4.88 7.05 12.77
CA PRO A 481 -5.18 6.05 11.75
C PRO A 481 -4.50 6.40 10.40
N SER A 482 -4.25 5.40 9.54
CA SER A 482 -3.79 5.69 8.18
C SER A 482 -4.88 6.43 7.40
N PHE A 483 -4.51 7.30 6.46
CA PHE A 483 -5.48 7.99 5.61
C PHE A 483 -6.37 7.01 4.79
N SER A 484 -5.83 5.84 4.42
CA SER A 484 -6.58 4.80 3.70
C SER A 484 -7.64 4.15 4.60
N ALA A 485 -7.31 3.88 5.87
CA ALA A 485 -8.29 3.41 6.85
C ALA A 485 -9.22 4.51 7.36
N PHE A 486 -8.82 5.79 7.25
CA PHE A 486 -9.62 6.89 7.76
C PHE A 486 -11.00 6.98 7.11
N LYS A 487 -11.16 6.56 5.84
CA LYS A 487 -12.47 6.53 5.17
C LYS A 487 -13.52 5.70 5.91
N SER A 488 -13.14 4.55 6.48
CA SER A 488 -14.05 3.74 7.29
C SER A 488 -14.25 4.29 8.70
N LEU A 489 -13.31 5.10 9.19
CA LEU A 489 -13.32 5.72 10.52
C LEU A 489 -14.01 7.10 10.57
N VAL A 490 -14.20 7.77 9.43
CA VAL A 490 -14.93 9.04 9.35
C VAL A 490 -16.37 8.88 9.85
N VAL A 491 -17.06 7.81 9.44
CA VAL A 491 -18.46 7.55 9.86
C VAL A 491 -18.61 7.46 11.38
N PRO A 492 -17.89 6.58 12.09
CA PRO A 492 -18.01 6.50 13.55
C PRO A 492 -17.54 7.79 14.26
N LEU A 493 -16.53 8.49 13.73
CA LEU A 493 -16.10 9.78 14.30
C LEU A 493 -17.19 10.85 14.17
N VAL A 494 -17.80 11.01 12.99
CA VAL A 494 -18.91 11.94 12.75
C VAL A 494 -20.11 11.55 13.62
N ALA A 495 -20.44 10.27 13.72
CA ALA A 495 -21.57 9.78 14.50
C ALA A 495 -21.44 10.15 15.98
N ARG A 496 -20.30 9.86 16.61
CA ARG A 496 -20.04 10.20 18.02
C ARG A 496 -19.99 11.72 18.25
N THR A 497 -19.45 12.46 17.29
CA THR A 497 -19.39 13.92 17.34
C THR A 497 -20.81 14.53 17.22
N ALA A 498 -21.65 13.99 16.34
CA ALA A 498 -23.04 14.42 16.18
C ALA A 498 -23.89 14.10 17.42
N GLU A 499 -23.70 12.90 17.99
CA GLU A 499 -24.34 12.51 19.25
C GLU A 499 -23.95 13.46 20.39
N PHE A 500 -22.66 13.80 20.50
CA PHE A 500 -22.19 14.79 21.47
C PHE A 500 -22.89 16.14 21.29
N ILE A 501 -22.95 16.66 20.06
CA ILE A 501 -23.61 17.95 19.76
C ILE A 501 -25.06 17.96 20.23
N VAL A 502 -25.80 16.87 20.02
CA VAL A 502 -27.21 16.78 20.47
C VAL A 502 -27.30 16.65 21.99
N ARG A 503 -26.46 15.82 22.60
CA ARG A 503 -26.45 15.59 24.05
C ARG A 503 -26.17 16.88 24.83
N GLU A 504 -25.23 17.69 24.36
CA GLU A 504 -24.88 18.97 24.97
C GLU A 504 -25.86 20.12 24.58
N GLY A 505 -26.92 19.83 23.83
CA GLY A 505 -27.93 20.82 23.44
C GLY A 505 -27.45 21.85 22.42
N LEU A 506 -26.33 21.59 21.74
CA LEU A 506 -25.73 22.48 20.73
C LEU A 506 -26.42 22.36 19.37
N GLY A 507 -27.12 21.25 19.11
CA GLY A 507 -27.87 20.97 17.89
C GLY A 507 -29.12 20.13 18.15
N VAL A 508 -29.74 19.62 17.09
CA VAL A 508 -30.95 18.79 17.14
C VAL A 508 -30.75 17.55 16.28
N ALA A 509 -31.14 16.39 16.79
CA ALA A 509 -31.06 15.15 16.03
C ALA A 509 -31.96 15.20 14.77
N PRO A 510 -31.52 14.64 13.63
CA PRO A 510 -32.40 14.45 12.48
C PRO A 510 -33.61 13.59 12.85
N LYS A 511 -34.76 13.84 12.23
CA LYS A 511 -35.99 13.09 12.50
C LYS A 511 -35.81 11.60 12.23
N GLY A 512 -36.14 10.76 13.20
CA GLY A 512 -36.15 9.30 13.05
C GLY A 512 -34.79 8.61 13.23
N VAL A 513 -33.74 9.33 13.62
CA VAL A 513 -32.42 8.74 13.88
C VAL A 513 -32.48 7.86 15.13
N LYS A 514 -32.17 6.57 14.94
CA LYS A 514 -31.93 5.58 16.02
C LYS A 514 -30.49 5.07 16.00
N ASN A 515 -29.85 5.09 14.84
CA ASN A 515 -28.46 4.72 14.62
C ASN A 515 -27.75 5.91 13.95
N TRP A 516 -26.79 6.51 14.65
CA TRP A 516 -26.06 7.68 14.15
C TRP A 516 -25.16 7.35 12.95
N GLU A 517 -24.55 6.16 12.90
CA GLU A 517 -23.68 5.80 11.77
C GLU A 517 -24.47 5.63 10.47
N GLU A 518 -25.65 5.01 10.53
CA GLU A 518 -26.55 4.91 9.37
C GLU A 518 -27.01 6.31 8.91
N ALA A 519 -27.34 7.19 9.85
CA ALA A 519 -27.73 8.56 9.54
C ALA A 519 -26.61 9.34 8.86
N VAL A 520 -25.36 9.14 9.29
CA VAL A 520 -24.17 9.74 8.66
C VAL A 520 -23.99 9.19 7.25
N ARG A 521 -23.97 7.86 7.07
CA ARG A 521 -23.81 7.24 5.73
C ARG A 521 -24.88 7.71 4.76
N ALA A 522 -26.13 7.82 5.21
CA ALA A 522 -27.23 8.32 4.38
C ALA A 522 -27.10 9.81 4.00
N ALA A 523 -26.38 10.60 4.80
CA ALA A 523 -26.18 12.02 4.56
C ALA A 523 -24.92 12.34 3.73
N MET A 524 -23.96 11.41 3.64
CA MET A 524 -22.71 11.61 2.90
C MET A 524 -22.95 11.70 1.38
N TYR A 525 -22.16 12.53 0.73
CA TYR A 525 -22.18 12.75 -0.71
C TYR A 525 -21.61 11.55 -1.47
N HIS A 526 -22.30 11.18 -2.55
CA HIS A 526 -21.88 10.16 -3.50
C HIS A 526 -21.98 10.70 -4.93
N PRO A 527 -20.86 10.75 -5.70
CA PRO A 527 -20.82 11.41 -7.01
C PRO A 527 -21.68 10.74 -8.11
N SER A 528 -22.17 9.51 -7.91
CA SER A 528 -22.96 8.74 -8.89
C SER A 528 -24.48 8.93 -8.81
N GLY A 529 -24.99 9.84 -7.97
CA GLY A 529 -26.43 10.17 -7.96
C GLY A 529 -27.39 9.07 -7.50
N VAL A 530 -26.91 7.90 -7.07
CA VAL A 530 -27.72 6.88 -6.41
C VAL A 530 -28.03 7.34 -4.98
N ARG A 531 -29.00 8.25 -4.84
CA ARG A 531 -29.60 8.54 -3.54
C ARG A 531 -30.43 7.34 -3.11
N SER A 532 -30.08 6.72 -1.98
CA SER A 532 -30.95 5.81 -1.22
C SER A 532 -32.14 6.56 -0.61
N THR A 533 -33.00 7.17 -1.43
CA THR A 533 -34.16 7.90 -0.93
C THR A 533 -35.37 7.75 -1.87
N THR A 534 -36.18 6.71 -1.66
CA THR A 534 -37.65 6.85 -1.58
C THR A 534 -38.30 5.59 -0.98
N PRO A 535 -39.21 5.71 0.01
CA PRO A 535 -39.97 4.59 0.58
C PRO A 535 -40.88 3.86 -0.42
N ARG A 536 -41.11 4.42 -1.60
CA ARG A 536 -41.90 3.80 -2.67
C ARG A 536 -41.12 2.78 -3.52
N ALA A 537 -39.79 2.84 -3.54
CA ALA A 537 -38.96 1.82 -4.19
C ALA A 537 -38.88 0.53 -3.36
N ALA A 538 -38.94 0.62 -2.03
CA ALA A 538 -38.96 -0.54 -1.13
C ALA A 538 -40.19 -1.44 -1.31
N ALA A 539 -41.31 -0.89 -1.83
CA ALA A 539 -42.51 -1.66 -2.13
C ALA A 539 -42.49 -2.31 -3.53
N ALA A 540 -41.78 -1.72 -4.49
CA ALA A 540 -41.63 -2.28 -5.84
C ALA A 540 -40.64 -3.45 -5.89
N ILE A 541 -39.75 -3.54 -4.90
CA ILE A 541 -38.79 -4.64 -4.72
C ILE A 541 -39.47 -5.96 -4.29
N LYS A 542 -40.76 -5.96 -3.97
CA LYS A 542 -41.48 -7.17 -3.52
C LYS A 542 -42.16 -8.01 -4.62
N VAL A 543 -42.20 -7.58 -5.89
CA VAL A 543 -43.11 -8.19 -6.89
C VAL A 543 -42.45 -8.66 -8.20
N ALA A 544 -41.12 -8.63 -8.34
CA ALA A 544 -40.48 -9.19 -9.55
C ALA A 544 -39.31 -10.11 -9.21
N ASN A 545 -39.63 -11.35 -8.85
CA ASN A 545 -38.70 -12.47 -8.87
C ASN A 545 -38.44 -12.91 -10.32
N HIS A 546 -37.28 -12.55 -10.88
CA HIS A 546 -36.36 -13.41 -11.64
C HIS A 546 -35.18 -12.58 -12.18
N PRO A 547 -33.96 -13.16 -12.27
CA PRO A 547 -32.73 -12.45 -11.99
C PRO A 547 -32.04 -11.94 -13.25
N VAL A 548 -31.61 -10.68 -13.21
CA VAL A 548 -30.53 -10.13 -14.05
C VAL A 548 -29.40 -9.79 -13.07
N SER A 549 -28.20 -10.28 -13.39
CA SER A 549 -27.04 -10.50 -12.52
C SER A 549 -26.60 -9.29 -11.66
N GLU A 550 -26.61 -9.50 -10.34
CA GLU A 550 -26.16 -8.58 -9.27
C GLU A 550 -24.62 -8.49 -9.13
N VAL A 551 -23.87 -9.00 -10.10
CA VAL A 551 -22.50 -9.50 -9.93
C VAL A 551 -21.42 -8.40 -9.85
N HIS A 552 -21.71 -7.13 -10.18
CA HIS A 552 -20.71 -6.05 -10.16
C HIS A 552 -20.71 -5.15 -8.92
N TRP A 553 -21.69 -5.26 -8.02
CA TRP A 553 -21.73 -4.41 -6.82
C TRP A 553 -20.99 -5.06 -5.63
N GLU A 554 -21.06 -6.39 -5.51
CA GLU A 554 -20.44 -7.15 -4.42
C GLU A 554 -18.91 -7.02 -4.50
N ASP A 555 -18.29 -7.33 -5.65
CA ASP A 555 -16.83 -7.17 -5.87
C ASP A 555 -16.25 -5.83 -5.34
N MET A 556 -16.97 -4.72 -5.49
CA MET A 556 -16.54 -3.40 -5.01
C MET A 556 -16.58 -3.28 -3.48
N LYS A 557 -17.56 -3.90 -2.80
CA LYS A 557 -17.68 -3.88 -1.35
C LYS A 557 -16.59 -4.72 -0.69
N GLU A 558 -16.39 -5.96 -1.13
CA GLU A 558 -15.34 -6.81 -0.56
C GLU A 558 -13.93 -6.26 -0.87
N LEU A 559 -13.71 -5.70 -2.06
CA LEU A 559 -12.43 -5.06 -2.40
C LEU A 559 -12.16 -3.79 -1.56
N VAL A 560 -13.19 -2.98 -1.30
CA VAL A 560 -13.06 -1.82 -0.41
C VAL A 560 -12.74 -2.26 1.02
N GLN A 561 -13.44 -3.27 1.55
CA GLN A 561 -13.12 -3.81 2.88
C GLN A 561 -11.69 -4.34 2.95
N LEU A 562 -11.23 -5.04 1.92
CA LEU A 562 -9.87 -5.55 1.83
C LEU A 562 -8.82 -4.43 1.80
N ARG A 563 -9.09 -3.33 1.10
CA ARG A 563 -8.21 -2.14 1.05
C ARG A 563 -8.17 -1.38 2.38
N GLU A 564 -9.24 -1.45 3.17
CA GLU A 564 -9.36 -0.81 4.49
C GLU A 564 -8.63 -1.56 5.62
N MET A 565 -8.22 -2.82 5.40
CA MET A 565 -7.50 -3.62 6.40
C MET A 565 -6.07 -3.09 6.64
N TYR A 566 -5.53 -3.30 7.83
CA TYR A 566 -4.25 -2.71 8.22
C TYR A 566 -3.06 -3.59 7.88
N THR A 567 -3.18 -4.89 8.10
CA THR A 567 -2.10 -5.85 7.86
C THR A 567 -2.44 -6.80 6.71
N ASP A 568 -1.41 -7.27 6.03
CA ASP A 568 -1.61 -8.25 4.96
C ASP A 568 -2.15 -9.58 5.51
N LEU A 569 -1.81 -9.94 6.75
CA LEU A 569 -2.41 -11.09 7.42
C LEU A 569 -3.93 -10.91 7.68
N GLN A 570 -4.41 -9.69 7.97
CA GLN A 570 -5.86 -9.42 8.04
C GLN A 570 -6.53 -9.61 6.67
N ARG A 571 -5.88 -9.13 5.60
CA ARG A 571 -6.36 -9.33 4.22
C ARG A 571 -6.41 -10.81 3.86
N TYR A 572 -5.37 -11.57 4.22
CA TYR A 572 -5.34 -13.03 4.08
C TYR A 572 -6.52 -13.67 4.82
N LEU A 573 -6.73 -13.36 6.10
CA LEU A 573 -7.83 -13.91 6.91
C LEU A 573 -9.20 -13.55 6.35
N PHE A 574 -9.38 -12.33 5.87
CA PHE A 574 -10.61 -11.91 5.22
C PHE A 574 -10.89 -12.71 3.95
N LEU A 575 -9.89 -12.83 3.07
CA LEU A 575 -10.01 -13.60 1.84
C LEU A 575 -10.26 -15.08 2.12
N ARG A 576 -9.62 -15.66 3.15
CA ARG A 576 -9.89 -17.03 3.60
C ARG A 576 -11.32 -17.20 4.11
N ASN A 577 -11.80 -16.28 4.93
CA ASN A 577 -13.18 -16.29 5.40
C ASN A 577 -14.19 -16.08 4.25
N LEU A 578 -13.87 -15.25 3.27
CA LEU A 578 -14.69 -15.07 2.06
C LEU A 578 -14.72 -16.36 1.24
N GLN A 579 -13.56 -17.01 1.06
CA GLN A 579 -13.43 -18.29 0.38
C GLN A 579 -14.27 -19.39 1.01
N GLU A 580 -14.44 -19.38 2.33
CA GLU A 580 -15.28 -20.33 3.07
C GLU A 580 -16.79 -19.99 3.00
N LYS A 581 -17.15 -18.69 3.09
CA LYS A 581 -18.55 -18.26 3.22
C LYS A 581 -19.24 -17.98 1.90
N ASN A 582 -18.51 -17.49 0.91
CA ASN A 582 -19.00 -17.16 -0.42
C ASN A 582 -17.89 -17.43 -1.45
N VAL A 583 -17.75 -18.71 -1.81
CA VAL A 583 -16.69 -19.19 -2.71
C VAL A 583 -16.75 -18.52 -4.08
N GLN A 584 -17.95 -18.21 -4.58
CA GLN A 584 -18.13 -17.52 -5.86
C GLN A 584 -17.58 -16.09 -5.80
N ALA A 585 -17.99 -15.31 -4.79
CA ALA A 585 -17.47 -13.95 -4.59
C ALA A 585 -15.96 -13.94 -4.36
N PHE A 586 -15.41 -14.92 -3.65
CA PHE A 586 -13.96 -15.06 -3.49
C PHE A 586 -13.24 -15.21 -4.84
N TRP A 587 -13.68 -16.14 -5.69
CA TRP A 587 -13.02 -16.39 -6.96
C TRP A 587 -13.18 -15.23 -7.92
N GLN A 588 -14.36 -14.63 -7.95
CA GLN A 588 -14.64 -13.46 -8.76
C GLN A 588 -13.75 -12.27 -8.34
N LEU A 589 -13.74 -11.92 -7.06
CA LEU A 589 -12.89 -10.87 -6.49
C LEU A 589 -11.40 -11.14 -6.81
N THR A 590 -10.92 -12.36 -6.54
CA THR A 590 -9.52 -12.76 -6.71
C THR A 590 -9.10 -12.74 -8.18
N MET A 591 -9.88 -13.32 -9.10
CA MET A 591 -9.52 -13.37 -10.52
C MET A 591 -9.67 -12.00 -11.19
N ASN A 592 -10.64 -11.18 -10.81
CA ASN A 592 -10.81 -9.84 -11.35
C ASN A 592 -9.68 -8.89 -10.91
N ASN A 593 -9.13 -9.09 -9.70
CA ASN A 593 -8.14 -8.19 -9.08
C ASN A 593 -6.81 -8.91 -8.74
N ALA A 594 -6.42 -9.93 -9.51
CA ALA A 594 -5.30 -10.82 -9.19
C ALA A 594 -3.98 -10.09 -8.88
N GLN A 595 -3.65 -9.03 -9.63
CA GLN A 595 -2.42 -8.27 -9.41
C GLN A 595 -2.36 -7.64 -8.00
N GLU A 596 -3.50 -7.20 -7.47
CA GLU A 596 -3.59 -6.59 -6.13
C GLU A 596 -3.72 -7.66 -5.04
N ILE A 597 -4.48 -8.74 -5.31
CA ILE A 597 -4.88 -9.71 -4.28
C ILE A 597 -3.83 -10.80 -4.05
N LEU A 598 -3.13 -11.26 -5.10
CA LEU A 598 -2.21 -12.39 -4.98
C LEU A 598 -1.10 -12.18 -3.94
N PRO A 599 -0.51 -10.98 -3.76
CA PRO A 599 0.44 -10.76 -2.67
C PRO A 599 -0.10 -11.06 -1.26
N PHE A 600 -1.43 -11.02 -1.07
CA PHE A 600 -2.08 -11.32 0.21
C PHE A 600 -2.41 -12.81 0.40
N VAL A 601 -2.69 -13.56 -0.68
CA VAL A 601 -3.03 -15.00 -0.62
C VAL A 601 -1.87 -15.91 -1.00
N TYR A 602 -0.80 -15.34 -1.53
CA TYR A 602 0.45 -16.00 -1.88
C TYR A 602 1.64 -15.20 -1.30
N THR A 603 2.83 -15.33 -1.88
CA THR A 603 4.02 -14.64 -1.38
C THR A 603 3.89 -13.11 -1.54
N PRO A 604 4.30 -12.33 -0.52
CA PRO A 604 4.99 -12.76 0.70
C PRO A 604 4.08 -13.21 1.87
N THR A 605 2.80 -12.81 1.89
CA THR A 605 1.92 -12.94 3.06
C THR A 605 1.65 -14.38 3.49
N VAL A 606 1.57 -15.31 2.53
CA VAL A 606 1.39 -16.74 2.82
C VAL A 606 2.49 -17.29 3.72
N GLY A 607 3.71 -16.76 3.65
CA GLY A 607 4.81 -17.17 4.53
C GLY A 607 4.53 -16.83 5.99
N GLU A 608 4.04 -15.61 6.27
CA GLU A 608 3.60 -15.22 7.61
C GLU A 608 2.40 -16.08 8.07
N ALA A 609 1.46 -16.34 7.17
CA ALA A 609 0.32 -17.22 7.46
C ALA A 609 0.78 -18.64 7.84
N CYS A 610 1.77 -19.20 7.14
CA CYS A 610 2.35 -20.52 7.45
C CYS A 610 3.01 -20.56 8.84
N GLN A 611 3.76 -19.52 9.21
CA GLN A 611 4.38 -19.42 10.54
C GLN A 611 3.35 -19.40 11.67
N LYS A 612 2.19 -18.80 11.42
CA LYS A 612 1.10 -18.65 12.40
C LYS A 612 -0.04 -19.66 12.21
N TYR A 613 0.06 -20.59 11.25
CA TYR A 613 -1.06 -21.36 10.70
C TYR A 613 -1.87 -22.10 11.77
N SER A 614 -1.19 -22.69 12.76
CA SER A 614 -1.84 -23.40 13.86
C SER A 614 -2.72 -22.49 14.75
N ARG A 615 -2.39 -21.20 14.82
CA ARG A 615 -3.08 -20.21 15.66
C ARG A 615 -4.12 -19.39 14.89
N LEU A 616 -4.13 -19.46 13.56
CA LEU A 616 -5.07 -18.70 12.74
C LEU A 616 -6.50 -19.25 12.88
N PRO A 617 -7.53 -18.38 12.94
CA PRO A 617 -8.92 -18.78 13.02
C PRO A 617 -9.48 -19.16 11.63
N ILE A 618 -8.81 -20.08 10.94
CA ILE A 618 -9.18 -20.56 9.60
C ILE A 618 -9.39 -22.07 9.60
N ASN A 619 -10.22 -22.55 8.68
CA ASN A 619 -10.27 -23.96 8.37
C ASN A 619 -9.20 -24.29 7.33
N SER A 620 -8.49 -25.39 7.56
CA SER A 620 -7.58 -25.92 6.53
C SER A 620 -8.40 -26.56 5.43
N ARG A 621 -8.04 -26.28 4.18
CA ARG A 621 -8.67 -26.81 2.98
C ARG A 621 -7.63 -27.69 2.32
N GLY A 622 -7.68 -29.00 2.59
CA GLY A 622 -6.71 -29.96 2.09
C GLY A 622 -6.68 -31.23 2.92
N LEU A 623 -5.86 -32.19 2.48
CA LEU A 623 -5.67 -33.46 3.16
C LEU A 623 -4.36 -33.44 3.95
N PHE A 624 -4.43 -33.73 5.25
CA PHE A 624 -3.26 -34.01 6.06
C PHE A 624 -3.06 -35.51 6.13
N LEU A 625 -1.87 -35.98 5.78
CA LEU A 625 -1.49 -37.38 5.88
C LEU A 625 -0.32 -37.53 6.83
N SER A 626 -0.45 -38.44 7.77
CA SER A 626 0.53 -38.73 8.80
C SER A 626 0.95 -40.21 8.74
N PRO A 627 2.00 -40.62 9.48
CA PRO A 627 2.36 -42.03 9.59
C PRO A 627 1.23 -42.93 10.14
N ALA A 628 0.26 -42.37 10.87
CA ALA A 628 -0.89 -43.11 11.39
C ALA A 628 -1.91 -43.48 10.29
N ASP A 629 -1.87 -42.78 9.15
CA ASP A 629 -2.78 -42.97 8.02
C ASP A 629 -2.31 -44.08 7.06
N LYS A 630 -1.11 -44.62 7.30
CA LYS A 630 -0.50 -45.69 6.52
C LYS A 630 -1.44 -46.90 6.44
N GLY A 631 -1.61 -47.45 5.24
CA GLY A 631 -2.54 -48.51 4.90
C GLY A 631 -3.94 -48.04 4.51
N THR A 632 -4.26 -46.75 4.67
CA THR A 632 -5.60 -46.19 4.41
C THR A 632 -5.60 -45.01 3.45
N ILE A 633 -4.44 -44.59 2.91
CA ILE A 633 -4.34 -43.36 2.11
C ILE A 633 -5.26 -43.41 0.88
N LEU A 634 -5.35 -44.56 0.21
CA LEU A 634 -6.25 -44.74 -0.92
C LEU A 634 -7.72 -44.54 -0.55
N ASP A 635 -8.13 -45.04 0.63
CA ASP A 635 -9.50 -44.89 1.11
C ASP A 635 -9.79 -43.43 1.45
N GLN A 636 -8.82 -42.69 2.01
CA GLN A 636 -8.94 -41.26 2.27
C GLN A 636 -9.07 -40.44 0.98
N LEU A 637 -8.29 -40.77 -0.07
CA LEU A 637 -8.43 -40.14 -1.39
C LEU A 637 -9.81 -40.41 -2.00
N LYS A 638 -10.30 -41.65 -1.92
CA LYS A 638 -11.66 -42.02 -2.38
C LYS A 638 -12.78 -41.39 -1.56
N ALA A 639 -12.51 -41.03 -0.31
CA ALA A 639 -13.45 -40.32 0.56
C ALA A 639 -13.43 -38.80 0.35
N TRP A 640 -12.47 -38.25 -0.41
CA TRP A 640 -12.41 -36.83 -0.71
C TRP A 640 -13.71 -36.37 -1.43
N PRO A 641 -14.32 -35.23 -1.06
CA PRO A 641 -15.63 -34.84 -1.61
C PRO A 641 -15.67 -34.73 -3.14
N ASP A 642 -14.61 -34.23 -3.75
CA ASP A 642 -14.49 -34.07 -5.20
C ASP A 642 -13.73 -35.24 -5.82
N GLN A 643 -14.41 -36.11 -6.57
CA GLN A 643 -13.75 -37.28 -7.19
C GLN A 643 -13.13 -36.98 -8.57
N ASN A 644 -13.16 -35.73 -9.04
CA ASN A 644 -12.56 -35.32 -10.32
C ASN A 644 -11.24 -34.55 -10.11
N ILE A 645 -10.39 -34.99 -9.19
CA ILE A 645 -9.10 -34.35 -8.95
C ILE A 645 -8.17 -34.59 -10.13
N ARG A 646 -7.54 -33.51 -10.63
CA ARG A 646 -6.59 -33.50 -11.74
C ARG A 646 -5.22 -32.96 -11.36
N VAL A 647 -5.15 -32.11 -10.32
CA VAL A 647 -3.90 -31.52 -9.83
C VAL A 647 -3.79 -31.70 -8.32
N ILE A 648 -2.65 -32.22 -7.87
CA ILE A 648 -2.26 -32.29 -6.46
C ILE A 648 -1.04 -31.42 -6.25
N VAL A 649 -1.04 -30.59 -5.19
CA VAL A 649 0.18 -29.95 -4.67
C VAL A 649 0.45 -30.54 -3.29
N VAL A 650 1.62 -31.14 -3.11
CA VAL A 650 2.01 -31.80 -1.86
C VAL A 650 3.25 -31.14 -1.27
N THR A 651 3.28 -30.99 0.05
CA THR A 651 4.44 -30.53 0.83
C THR A 651 4.60 -31.34 2.12
N ASP A 652 5.81 -31.44 2.66
CA ASP A 652 6.07 -31.92 4.03
C ASP A 652 6.41 -30.76 5.01
N GLY A 653 6.40 -29.52 4.52
CA GLY A 653 6.67 -28.31 5.28
C GLY A 653 8.10 -28.18 5.83
N GLU A 654 9.08 -28.95 5.32
CA GLU A 654 10.45 -28.94 5.84
C GLU A 654 11.22 -27.67 5.45
N ARG A 655 10.91 -27.07 4.31
CA ARG A 655 11.65 -25.92 3.78
C ARG A 655 10.71 -24.88 3.18
N ILE A 656 9.82 -24.33 4.00
CA ILE A 656 8.87 -23.31 3.53
C ILE A 656 9.60 -22.04 3.13
N LEU A 657 9.66 -21.75 1.82
CA LEU A 657 10.37 -20.58 1.27
C LEU A 657 11.81 -20.45 1.83
N GLY A 658 12.15 -19.27 2.37
CA GLY A 658 13.36 -19.02 3.15
C GLY A 658 13.15 -19.05 4.68
N LEU A 659 12.01 -19.57 5.15
CA LEU A 659 11.59 -19.55 6.56
C LEU A 659 11.95 -20.85 7.32
N GLY A 660 12.26 -21.92 6.59
CA GLY A 660 12.71 -23.19 7.14
C GLY A 660 11.55 -24.14 7.49
N ASP A 661 11.77 -24.96 8.50
CA ASP A 661 10.85 -26.03 8.89
C ASP A 661 9.64 -25.49 9.65
N LEU A 662 8.45 -25.57 9.04
CA LEU A 662 7.16 -25.17 9.62
C LEU A 662 6.20 -26.36 9.82
N GLY A 663 6.60 -27.57 9.41
CA GLY A 663 5.80 -28.81 9.52
C GLY A 663 4.37 -28.61 9.02
N TYR A 664 3.38 -28.91 9.87
CA TYR A 664 1.95 -28.72 9.61
C TYR A 664 1.57 -27.36 9.00
N GLY A 665 2.27 -26.28 9.35
CA GLY A 665 2.01 -24.95 8.81
C GLY A 665 2.26 -24.83 7.30
N GLY A 666 3.01 -25.77 6.72
CA GLY A 666 3.28 -25.84 5.29
C GLY A 666 2.05 -26.00 4.40
N MET A 667 0.91 -26.47 4.94
CA MET A 667 -0.35 -26.56 4.20
C MET A 667 -0.74 -25.24 3.52
N GLY A 668 -0.43 -24.09 4.13
CA GLY A 668 -0.70 -22.78 3.54
C GLY A 668 -0.05 -22.57 2.16
N ILE A 669 1.12 -23.18 1.90
CA ILE A 669 1.78 -23.13 0.59
C ILE A 669 1.04 -23.98 -0.43
N SER A 670 0.71 -25.24 -0.11
CA SER A 670 -0.07 -26.11 -1.00
C SER A 670 -1.39 -25.45 -1.40
N GLU A 671 -2.09 -24.84 -0.43
CA GLU A 671 -3.31 -24.07 -0.68
C GLU A 671 -3.08 -22.87 -1.62
N GLY A 672 -1.99 -22.12 -1.38
CA GLY A 672 -1.62 -20.96 -2.20
C GLY A 672 -1.26 -21.33 -3.64
N LYS A 673 -0.55 -22.44 -3.86
CA LYS A 673 -0.19 -22.92 -5.21
C LYS A 673 -1.41 -23.38 -5.99
N ILE A 674 -2.34 -24.10 -5.35
CA ILE A 674 -3.62 -24.46 -5.96
C ILE A 674 -4.41 -23.22 -6.39
N LEU A 675 -4.43 -22.16 -5.57
CA LEU A 675 -5.08 -20.92 -5.94
C LEU A 675 -4.48 -20.32 -7.22
N LEU A 676 -3.16 -20.36 -7.38
CA LEU A 676 -2.48 -19.87 -8.59
C LEU A 676 -2.79 -20.71 -9.83
N TYR A 677 -2.97 -22.04 -9.69
CA TYR A 677 -3.46 -22.91 -10.77
C TYR A 677 -4.76 -22.41 -11.37
N THR A 678 -5.71 -22.04 -10.52
CA THR A 678 -7.00 -21.49 -10.94
C THR A 678 -6.86 -20.07 -11.49
N VAL A 679 -6.19 -19.17 -10.76
CA VAL A 679 -6.16 -17.74 -11.13
C VAL A 679 -5.36 -17.49 -12.41
N ILE A 680 -4.28 -18.23 -12.65
CA ILE A 680 -3.36 -17.98 -13.77
C ILE A 680 -3.68 -18.87 -14.97
N ALA A 681 -4.01 -20.14 -14.74
CA ALA A 681 -4.20 -21.12 -15.82
C ALA A 681 -5.64 -21.61 -15.98
N GLY A 682 -6.58 -21.14 -15.14
CA GLY A 682 -7.98 -21.52 -15.25
C GLY A 682 -8.20 -23.00 -14.97
N VAL A 683 -7.38 -23.64 -14.13
CA VAL A 683 -7.70 -24.98 -13.63
C VAL A 683 -8.89 -24.86 -12.69
N ASP A 684 -9.92 -25.67 -12.89
CA ASP A 684 -11.10 -25.69 -12.03
C ASP A 684 -10.66 -25.98 -10.57
N PRO A 685 -11.00 -25.11 -9.60
CA PRO A 685 -10.59 -25.29 -8.21
C PRO A 685 -11.12 -26.58 -7.57
N HIS A 686 -12.20 -27.18 -8.09
CA HIS A 686 -12.71 -28.49 -7.65
C HIS A 686 -11.88 -29.67 -8.17
N GLN A 687 -11.00 -29.43 -9.16
CA GLN A 687 -10.06 -30.42 -9.68
C GLN A 687 -8.71 -30.38 -8.97
N CYS A 688 -8.59 -29.58 -7.91
CA CYS A 688 -7.35 -29.31 -7.23
C CYS A 688 -7.37 -29.82 -5.79
N LEU A 689 -6.32 -30.52 -5.37
CA LEU A 689 -6.20 -31.07 -4.02
C LEU A 689 -4.84 -30.70 -3.38
N PRO A 690 -4.82 -29.80 -2.39
CA PRO A 690 -3.63 -29.55 -1.58
C PRO A 690 -3.45 -30.65 -0.52
N ILE A 691 -2.22 -31.15 -0.37
CA ILE A 691 -1.84 -32.18 0.60
C ILE A 691 -0.66 -31.68 1.45
N CYS A 692 -0.69 -31.99 2.75
CA CYS A 692 0.45 -31.84 3.65
C CYS A 692 0.79 -33.17 4.32
N LEU A 693 2.03 -33.61 4.16
CA LEU A 693 2.58 -34.79 4.83
C LEU A 693 3.10 -34.37 6.22
N ASP A 694 2.27 -34.52 7.25
CA ASP A 694 2.65 -34.23 8.62
C ASP A 694 3.44 -35.41 9.21
N VAL A 695 4.75 -35.38 8.98
CA VAL A 695 5.72 -36.37 9.49
C VAL A 695 6.44 -35.89 10.76
N GLY A 696 5.93 -34.83 11.41
CA GLY A 696 6.58 -34.11 12.50
C GLY A 696 7.38 -32.89 12.02
N THR A 697 8.06 -32.22 12.95
CA THR A 697 8.90 -31.03 12.68
C THR A 697 10.16 -31.04 13.54
N ASN A 698 11.27 -30.54 13.01
CA ASN A 698 12.51 -30.34 13.76
C ASN A 698 12.56 -28.96 14.43
N ASN A 699 11.58 -28.09 14.16
CA ASN A 699 11.51 -26.76 14.74
C ASN A 699 11.10 -26.83 16.22
N GLU A 700 12.07 -26.62 17.12
CA GLU A 700 11.86 -26.69 18.57
C GLU A 700 10.80 -25.69 19.06
N SER A 701 10.68 -24.53 18.41
CA SER A 701 9.69 -23.52 18.82
C SER A 701 8.26 -23.99 18.56
N LEU A 702 8.03 -24.75 17.48
CA LEU A 702 6.72 -25.33 17.17
C LEU A 702 6.43 -26.54 18.05
N LEU A 703 7.42 -27.39 18.33
CA LEU A 703 7.26 -28.51 19.27
C LEU A 703 6.90 -28.05 20.68
N ALA A 704 7.49 -26.93 21.12
CA ALA A 704 7.19 -26.33 22.42
C ALA A 704 5.85 -25.56 22.45
N ASP A 705 5.28 -25.21 21.30
CA ASP A 705 4.04 -24.45 21.24
C ASP A 705 2.83 -25.33 21.62
N PRO A 706 2.10 -25.00 22.71
CA PRO A 706 0.90 -25.74 23.07
C PRO A 706 -0.18 -25.69 21.98
N GLN A 707 -0.22 -24.62 21.17
CA GLN A 707 -1.20 -24.40 20.12
C GLN A 707 -0.82 -25.03 18.77
N TYR A 708 0.38 -25.60 18.62
CA TYR A 708 0.78 -26.29 17.38
C TYR A 708 -0.15 -27.47 17.08
N LYS A 709 -0.75 -27.48 15.88
CA LYS A 709 -1.73 -28.47 15.44
C LYS A 709 -1.10 -29.75 14.85
N GLY A 710 0.17 -29.69 14.44
CA GLY A 710 0.86 -30.83 13.85
C GLY A 710 1.34 -31.87 14.87
N LEU A 711 1.93 -32.95 14.36
CA LEU A 711 2.56 -33.97 15.19
C LEU A 711 3.69 -33.37 16.04
N LYS A 712 3.55 -33.45 17.37
CA LYS A 712 4.56 -32.98 18.34
C LYS A 712 5.71 -33.98 18.50
N GLN A 713 6.38 -34.28 17.40
CA GLN A 713 7.55 -35.14 17.33
C GLN A 713 8.55 -34.62 16.31
N LYS A 714 9.80 -35.08 16.41
CA LYS A 714 10.81 -34.84 15.38
C LYS A 714 10.42 -35.50 14.07
N ARG A 715 10.94 -34.94 12.97
CA ARG A 715 10.63 -35.43 11.63
C ARG A 715 10.99 -36.90 11.47
N LEU A 716 10.07 -37.66 10.87
CA LEU A 716 10.34 -39.00 10.37
C LEU A 716 11.45 -38.94 9.29
N ARG A 717 12.31 -39.96 9.25
CA ARG A 717 13.43 -40.08 8.31
C ARG A 717 13.57 -41.51 7.80
N GLY A 718 14.32 -41.68 6.71
CA GLY A 718 14.68 -42.99 6.18
C GLY A 718 13.47 -43.78 5.67
N GLU A 719 13.51 -45.10 5.87
CA GLU A 719 12.53 -46.04 5.30
C GLU A 719 11.08 -45.76 5.74
N GLU A 720 10.86 -45.29 6.97
CA GLU A 720 9.50 -45.01 7.45
C GLU A 720 8.87 -43.81 6.73
N TYR A 721 9.66 -42.75 6.49
CA TYR A 721 9.24 -41.60 5.69
C TYR A 721 8.99 -42.03 4.24
N ASP A 722 9.92 -42.80 3.67
CA ASP A 722 9.83 -43.26 2.30
C ASP A 722 8.62 -44.16 2.06
N ALA A 723 8.29 -45.03 3.02
CA ALA A 723 7.14 -45.90 2.91
C ALA A 723 5.80 -45.12 2.90
N LEU A 724 5.73 -43.99 3.61
CA LEU A 724 4.54 -43.13 3.59
C LEU A 724 4.39 -42.43 2.22
N VAL A 725 5.49 -41.88 1.69
CA VAL A 725 5.46 -41.24 0.36
C VAL A 725 5.18 -42.28 -0.72
N ASP A 726 5.78 -43.47 -0.66
CA ASP A 726 5.54 -44.57 -1.58
C ASP A 726 4.06 -44.97 -1.61
N GLU A 727 3.43 -45.08 -0.44
CA GLU A 727 2.01 -45.37 -0.36
C GLU A 727 1.16 -44.25 -0.97
N LEU A 728 1.45 -42.98 -0.67
CA LEU A 728 0.75 -41.85 -1.31
C LEU A 728 0.85 -41.94 -2.83
N MET A 729 2.06 -42.12 -3.37
CA MET A 729 2.27 -42.18 -4.82
C MET A 729 1.56 -43.39 -5.43
N ALA A 730 1.56 -44.55 -4.75
CA ALA A 730 0.82 -45.73 -5.21
C ALA A 730 -0.71 -45.51 -5.14
N ALA A 731 -1.19 -44.88 -4.08
CA ALA A 731 -2.60 -44.56 -3.89
C ALA A 731 -3.11 -43.58 -4.95
N VAL A 732 -2.35 -42.52 -5.27
CA VAL A 732 -2.70 -41.57 -6.34
C VAL A 732 -2.81 -42.29 -7.69
N ARG A 733 -1.84 -43.14 -8.06
CA ARG A 733 -1.91 -43.92 -9.31
C ARG A 733 -3.10 -44.88 -9.36
N ALA A 734 -3.37 -45.56 -8.24
CA ALA A 734 -4.47 -46.51 -8.13
C ALA A 734 -5.83 -45.81 -8.15
N TRP A 735 -5.90 -44.57 -7.66
CA TRP A 735 -7.10 -43.76 -7.69
C TRP A 735 -7.36 -43.22 -9.09
N GLN A 736 -6.41 -42.48 -9.67
CA GLN A 736 -6.52 -41.92 -11.03
C GLN A 736 -5.14 -41.78 -11.71
N PRO A 737 -4.91 -42.40 -12.87
CA PRO A 737 -3.58 -42.51 -13.48
C PRO A 737 -3.03 -41.21 -14.09
N HIS A 738 -3.87 -40.20 -14.36
CA HIS A 738 -3.49 -38.95 -15.04
C HIS A 738 -3.53 -37.72 -14.12
N ILE A 739 -3.44 -37.91 -12.81
CA ILE A 739 -3.29 -36.79 -11.88
C ILE A 739 -1.88 -36.21 -12.01
N LEU A 740 -1.80 -34.91 -12.19
CA LEU A 740 -0.56 -34.15 -12.03
C LEU A 740 -0.25 -33.99 -10.55
N LEU A 741 0.96 -34.34 -10.12
CA LEU A 741 1.43 -34.14 -8.75
C LEU A 741 2.63 -33.19 -8.71
N GLN A 742 2.47 -32.05 -8.05
CA GLN A 742 3.53 -31.08 -7.80
C GLN A 742 4.08 -31.26 -6.38
N PHE A 743 5.39 -31.52 -6.27
CA PHE A 743 6.12 -31.44 -5.01
C PHE A 743 6.52 -29.98 -4.71
N GLU A 744 6.35 -29.54 -3.47
CA GLU A 744 6.60 -28.17 -3.04
C GLU A 744 7.23 -28.08 -1.64
N ASP A 745 8.25 -27.24 -1.48
CA ASP A 745 8.89 -26.86 -0.21
C ASP A 745 9.37 -28.06 0.65
N PHE A 746 9.86 -29.12 -0.01
CA PHE A 746 10.53 -30.25 0.64
C PHE A 746 11.97 -29.89 1.04
N GLY A 747 12.55 -30.61 1.99
CA GLY A 747 13.97 -30.46 2.32
C GLY A 747 14.88 -30.94 1.16
N ASN A 748 16.02 -30.24 0.96
CA ASN A 748 17.03 -30.50 -0.09
C ASN A 748 17.33 -31.97 -0.40
N THR A 749 17.48 -32.81 0.63
CA THR A 749 17.79 -34.23 0.43
C THR A 749 16.59 -35.03 -0.09
N ASN A 750 15.38 -34.64 0.30
CA ASN A 750 14.15 -35.30 -0.13
C ASN A 750 13.70 -34.82 -1.51
N ALA A 751 13.71 -33.54 -1.83
CA ALA A 751 13.14 -33.05 -3.09
C ALA A 751 13.77 -33.72 -4.33
N PHE A 752 15.10 -33.74 -4.45
CA PHE A 752 15.80 -34.41 -5.56
C PHE A 752 15.50 -35.91 -5.59
N ARG A 753 15.66 -36.56 -4.44
CA ARG A 753 15.50 -38.02 -4.33
C ARG A 753 14.09 -38.46 -4.69
N LEU A 754 13.06 -37.73 -4.24
CA LEU A 754 11.67 -38.04 -4.54
C LEU A 754 11.35 -37.73 -6.01
N LEU A 755 11.85 -36.62 -6.56
CA LEU A 755 11.69 -36.30 -7.98
C LEU A 755 12.32 -37.41 -8.85
N ASP A 756 13.56 -37.78 -8.60
CA ASP A 756 14.27 -38.83 -9.35
C ASP A 756 13.56 -40.18 -9.24
N ARG A 757 13.03 -40.50 -8.05
CA ARG A 757 12.33 -41.75 -7.79
C ARG A 757 11.01 -41.86 -8.54
N TYR A 758 10.24 -40.77 -8.66
CA TYR A 758 8.86 -40.83 -9.15
C TYR A 758 8.62 -40.23 -10.54
N ARG A 759 9.53 -39.42 -11.09
CA ARG A 759 9.34 -38.79 -12.42
C ARG A 759 9.13 -39.76 -13.59
N GLY A 760 9.52 -41.02 -13.44
CA GLY A 760 9.25 -42.10 -14.40
C GLY A 760 8.03 -42.97 -14.07
N LEU A 761 7.37 -42.75 -12.93
CA LEU A 761 6.27 -43.57 -12.42
C LEU A 761 4.96 -42.78 -12.27
N GLN A 762 5.04 -41.47 -12.04
CA GLN A 762 3.91 -40.56 -11.87
C GLN A 762 4.10 -39.34 -12.77
N CYS A 763 3.00 -38.79 -13.29
CA CYS A 763 3.01 -37.45 -13.87
C CYS A 763 3.27 -36.42 -12.74
N CYS A 764 4.53 -36.15 -12.46
CA CYS A 764 4.92 -35.27 -11.36
C CYS A 764 6.12 -34.39 -11.71
N PHE A 765 6.24 -33.28 -10.99
CA PHE A 765 7.40 -32.40 -11.03
C PHE A 765 7.59 -31.73 -9.67
N ASN A 766 8.74 -31.08 -9.48
CA ASN A 766 9.01 -30.25 -8.30
C ASN A 766 9.17 -28.78 -8.74
N ASP A 767 8.38 -27.86 -8.18
CA ASP A 767 8.41 -26.46 -8.60
C ASP A 767 9.69 -25.74 -8.15
N ASP A 768 10.21 -26.05 -6.96
CA ASP A 768 11.43 -25.44 -6.42
C ASP A 768 12.68 -25.77 -7.24
N ILE A 769 12.73 -26.98 -7.83
CA ILE A 769 13.80 -27.44 -8.70
C ILE A 769 13.51 -27.03 -10.16
N GLN A 770 12.41 -27.53 -10.73
CA GLN A 770 12.15 -27.45 -12.17
C GLN A 770 11.41 -26.17 -12.56
N GLY A 771 10.46 -25.72 -11.74
CA GLY A 771 9.76 -24.45 -11.96
C GLY A 771 10.70 -23.24 -11.84
N THR A 772 11.53 -23.21 -10.79
CA THR A 772 12.58 -22.19 -10.61
C THR A 772 13.58 -22.22 -11.75
N ALA A 773 13.98 -23.41 -12.22
CA ALA A 773 14.84 -23.56 -13.39
C ALA A 773 14.21 -22.96 -14.65
N CYS A 774 12.93 -23.26 -14.89
CA CYS A 774 12.18 -22.78 -16.04
C CYS A 774 12.09 -21.26 -16.06
N ILE A 775 11.64 -20.63 -14.97
CA ILE A 775 11.50 -19.16 -14.93
C ILE A 775 12.86 -18.45 -15.00
N THR A 776 13.91 -19.04 -14.42
CA THR A 776 15.26 -18.48 -14.52
C THR A 776 15.77 -18.56 -15.95
N LEU A 777 15.56 -19.69 -16.64
CA LEU A 777 15.90 -19.83 -18.06
C LEU A 777 15.11 -18.86 -18.92
N THR A 778 13.81 -18.65 -18.67
CA THR A 778 13.03 -17.58 -19.32
C THR A 778 13.71 -16.23 -19.16
N GLY A 779 14.12 -15.89 -17.93
CA GLY A 779 14.81 -14.64 -17.63
C GLY A 779 16.14 -14.50 -18.39
N ILE A 780 16.91 -15.59 -18.48
CA ILE A 780 18.16 -15.66 -19.26
C ILE A 780 17.89 -15.46 -20.75
N LEU A 781 16.91 -16.15 -21.33
CA LEU A 781 16.58 -16.02 -22.75
C LEU A 781 16.10 -14.59 -23.08
N SER A 782 15.31 -13.99 -22.20
CA SER A 782 14.93 -12.57 -22.29
C SER A 782 16.14 -11.64 -22.16
N ALA A 783 17.05 -11.90 -21.21
CA ALA A 783 18.27 -11.13 -21.02
C ALA A 783 19.19 -11.21 -22.25
N LEU A 784 19.29 -12.38 -22.89
CA LEU A 784 20.07 -12.57 -24.11
C LEU A 784 19.52 -11.77 -25.30
N ARG A 785 18.21 -11.51 -25.36
CA ARG A 785 17.63 -10.58 -26.34
C ARG A 785 18.05 -9.13 -26.07
N VAL A 786 18.26 -8.76 -24.82
CA VAL A 786 18.76 -7.43 -24.42
C VAL A 786 20.26 -7.31 -24.72
N THR A 787 21.06 -8.29 -24.29
CA THR A 787 22.53 -8.27 -24.47
C THR A 787 22.97 -8.66 -25.87
N LYS A 788 22.06 -9.16 -26.71
CA LYS A 788 22.31 -9.70 -28.06
C LYS A 788 23.33 -10.85 -28.07
N GLY A 789 23.35 -11.64 -27.00
CA GLY A 789 24.23 -12.80 -26.83
C GLY A 789 23.58 -14.13 -27.22
N GLU A 790 24.39 -15.17 -27.35
CA GLU A 790 23.94 -16.55 -27.55
C GLU A 790 24.13 -17.39 -26.28
N LEU A 791 23.20 -18.31 -26.00
CA LEU A 791 23.22 -19.10 -24.76
C LEU A 791 24.49 -19.94 -24.62
N ASN A 792 24.92 -20.61 -25.69
CA ASN A 792 26.14 -21.44 -25.74
C ASN A 792 27.46 -20.65 -25.60
N GLN A 793 27.42 -19.32 -25.51
CA GLN A 793 28.62 -18.49 -25.27
C GLN A 793 28.72 -17.98 -23.83
N GLN A 794 27.71 -18.23 -23.00
CA GLN A 794 27.62 -17.65 -21.66
C GLN A 794 28.40 -18.44 -20.62
N LYS A 795 28.99 -17.74 -19.64
CA LYS A 795 29.60 -18.35 -18.46
C LYS A 795 28.80 -17.93 -17.24
N ILE A 796 28.17 -18.90 -16.58
CA ILE A 796 27.16 -18.63 -15.57
C ILE A 796 27.69 -19.07 -14.21
N LEU A 797 27.76 -18.13 -13.28
CA LEU A 797 28.22 -18.36 -11.92
C LEU A 797 27.03 -18.32 -10.96
N PHE A 798 26.90 -19.37 -10.16
CA PHE A 798 25.88 -19.51 -9.15
C PHE A 798 26.47 -19.34 -7.74
N LEU A 799 25.84 -18.51 -6.92
CA LEU A 799 26.00 -18.56 -5.47
C LEU A 799 24.83 -19.36 -4.87
N GLY A 800 25.14 -20.55 -4.37
CA GLY A 800 24.17 -21.53 -3.89
C GLY A 800 24.11 -22.77 -4.79
N ALA A 801 24.43 -23.93 -4.22
CA ALA A 801 24.44 -25.23 -4.90
C ALA A 801 23.42 -26.21 -4.28
N GLY A 802 22.23 -25.68 -3.96
CA GLY A 802 21.08 -26.45 -3.48
C GLY A 802 20.10 -26.81 -4.61
N GLU A 803 18.84 -27.09 -4.26
CA GLU A 803 17.74 -27.45 -5.17
C GLU A 803 17.63 -26.53 -6.39
N ALA A 804 17.35 -25.25 -6.14
CA ALA A 804 17.18 -24.27 -7.20
C ALA A 804 18.45 -24.14 -8.05
N GLY A 805 19.64 -24.01 -7.43
CA GLY A 805 20.89 -23.78 -8.15
C GLY A 805 21.22 -24.87 -9.15
N THR A 806 21.32 -26.13 -8.71
CA THR A 806 21.69 -27.21 -9.62
C THR A 806 20.56 -27.57 -10.58
N GLY A 807 19.29 -27.36 -10.20
CA GLY A 807 18.14 -27.46 -11.11
C GLY A 807 18.23 -26.47 -12.27
N ILE A 808 18.48 -25.18 -11.97
CA ILE A 808 18.69 -24.13 -12.98
C ILE A 808 19.87 -24.49 -13.89
N GLY A 809 21.03 -24.84 -13.31
CA GLY A 809 22.21 -25.21 -14.09
C GLY A 809 21.98 -26.40 -15.03
N HIS A 810 21.23 -27.41 -14.57
CA HIS A 810 20.91 -28.57 -15.39
C HIS A 810 20.00 -28.21 -16.55
N LEU A 811 18.95 -27.42 -16.32
CA LEU A 811 18.04 -27.00 -17.39
C LEU A 811 18.74 -26.10 -18.41
N ILE A 812 19.68 -25.25 -17.99
CA ILE A 812 20.51 -24.47 -18.92
C ILE A 812 21.40 -25.38 -19.77
N ALA A 813 22.05 -26.37 -19.16
CA ALA A 813 22.89 -27.33 -19.89
C ALA A 813 22.04 -28.15 -20.89
N GLU A 814 20.84 -28.56 -20.49
CA GLU A 814 19.85 -29.19 -21.37
C GLU A 814 19.43 -28.27 -22.54
N ALA A 815 19.20 -26.98 -22.28
CA ALA A 815 18.89 -26.00 -23.32
C ALA A 815 20.04 -25.87 -24.32
N MET A 816 21.29 -25.70 -23.84
CA MET A 816 22.48 -25.66 -24.69
C MET A 816 22.63 -26.96 -25.50
N HIS A 817 22.38 -28.11 -24.89
CA HIS A 817 22.50 -29.40 -25.54
C HIS A 817 21.46 -29.59 -26.65
N LYS A 818 20.18 -29.39 -26.33
CA LYS A 818 19.07 -29.67 -27.24
C LYS A 818 18.82 -28.59 -28.29
N ARG A 819 19.19 -27.33 -28.01
CA ARG A 819 18.86 -26.18 -28.87
C ARG A 819 20.07 -25.60 -29.58
N CYS A 820 21.25 -25.67 -28.97
CA CYS A 820 22.49 -25.18 -29.55
C CYS A 820 23.41 -26.30 -30.06
N GLY A 821 23.08 -27.58 -29.79
CA GLY A 821 23.87 -28.73 -30.23
C GLY A 821 25.19 -28.92 -29.46
N VAL A 822 25.34 -28.29 -28.29
CA VAL A 822 26.54 -28.41 -27.45
C VAL A 822 26.54 -29.81 -26.79
N PRO A 823 27.64 -30.58 -26.79
CA PRO A 823 27.71 -31.82 -26.03
C PRO A 823 27.38 -31.60 -24.55
N MET A 824 26.60 -32.49 -23.91
CA MET A 824 26.15 -32.30 -22.52
C MET A 824 27.31 -32.08 -21.54
N GLU A 825 28.42 -32.79 -21.70
CA GLU A 825 29.62 -32.61 -20.86
C GLU A 825 30.21 -31.20 -20.98
N GLU A 826 30.20 -30.63 -22.19
CA GLU A 826 30.63 -29.25 -22.43
C GLU A 826 29.60 -28.26 -21.89
N ALA A 827 28.30 -28.49 -22.13
CA ALA A 827 27.22 -27.64 -21.64
C ALA A 827 27.24 -27.48 -20.11
N LEU A 828 27.54 -28.55 -19.36
CA LEU A 828 27.69 -28.50 -17.91
C LEU A 828 28.86 -27.61 -17.47
N GLN A 829 29.93 -27.50 -18.27
CA GLN A 829 31.10 -26.66 -17.97
C GLN A 829 30.81 -25.16 -18.03
N HIS A 830 29.72 -24.75 -18.67
CA HIS A 830 29.27 -23.35 -18.67
C HIS A 830 28.71 -22.88 -17.31
N CYS A 831 28.36 -23.82 -16.42
CA CYS A 831 27.79 -23.52 -15.11
C CYS A 831 28.80 -23.82 -13.98
N LEU A 832 29.16 -22.79 -13.21
CA LEU A 832 30.02 -22.88 -12.03
C LEU A 832 29.23 -22.58 -10.76
N PHE A 833 29.55 -23.26 -9.66
CA PHE A 833 28.80 -23.15 -8.41
C PHE A 833 29.70 -22.84 -7.22
N VAL A 834 29.29 -21.89 -6.38
CA VAL A 834 29.90 -21.61 -5.09
C VAL A 834 28.92 -22.03 -3.99
N ASP A 835 29.34 -22.93 -3.12
CA ASP A 835 28.59 -23.32 -1.93
C ASP A 835 29.20 -22.73 -0.65
N SER A 836 28.68 -23.12 0.52
CA SER A 836 29.16 -22.60 1.81
C SER A 836 30.64 -22.88 2.11
N LYS A 837 31.31 -23.72 1.30
CA LYS A 837 32.73 -24.06 1.44
C LYS A 837 33.57 -23.56 0.27
N GLY A 838 33.01 -22.78 -0.66
CA GLY A 838 33.71 -22.26 -1.84
C GLY A 838 33.29 -22.93 -3.14
N LEU A 839 34.13 -22.81 -4.18
CA LEU A 839 33.89 -23.36 -5.51
C LEU A 839 33.70 -24.88 -5.48
N VAL A 840 32.68 -25.35 -6.20
CA VAL A 840 32.42 -26.77 -6.47
C VAL A 840 33.36 -27.22 -7.60
N CYS A 841 34.32 -28.10 -7.29
CA CYS A 841 35.36 -28.56 -8.22
C CYS A 841 35.78 -30.01 -7.93
N LYS A 842 36.41 -30.70 -8.89
CA LYS A 842 36.79 -32.13 -8.77
C LYS A 842 37.66 -32.46 -7.56
N SER A 843 38.46 -31.50 -7.09
CA SER A 843 39.33 -31.68 -5.92
C SER A 843 38.58 -31.74 -4.58
N ARG A 844 37.32 -31.27 -4.53
CA ARG A 844 36.45 -31.34 -3.34
C ARG A 844 35.90 -32.78 -3.17
N LYS A 845 36.06 -33.37 -1.98
CA LYS A 845 35.58 -34.74 -1.66
C LYS A 845 34.28 -34.79 -0.87
N ASP A 846 33.78 -33.64 -0.43
CA ASP A 846 32.65 -33.47 0.46
C ASP A 846 31.35 -33.08 -0.27
N LEU A 847 31.29 -33.31 -1.58
CA LEU A 847 30.18 -32.92 -2.44
C LEU A 847 29.01 -33.90 -2.34
N GLN A 848 27.81 -33.35 -2.27
CA GLN A 848 26.56 -34.12 -2.40
C GLN A 848 26.36 -34.57 -3.85
N HIS A 849 25.60 -35.65 -4.06
CA HIS A 849 25.44 -36.28 -5.38
C HIS A 849 25.01 -35.30 -6.47
N HIS A 850 24.03 -34.43 -6.19
CA HIS A 850 23.50 -33.44 -7.14
C HIS A 850 24.52 -32.37 -7.56
N LYS A 851 25.62 -32.19 -6.81
CA LYS A 851 26.70 -31.24 -7.14
C LYS A 851 27.75 -31.85 -8.07
N LEU A 852 27.85 -33.18 -8.13
CA LEU A 852 28.91 -33.88 -8.86
C LEU A 852 28.95 -33.56 -10.36
N PRO A 853 27.81 -33.39 -11.08
CA PRO A 853 27.85 -33.01 -12.50
C PRO A 853 28.51 -31.65 -12.77
N PHE A 854 28.58 -30.77 -11.77
CA PHE A 854 29.17 -29.44 -11.88
C PHE A 854 30.55 -29.33 -11.21
N ALA A 855 31.09 -30.45 -10.72
CA ALA A 855 32.43 -30.50 -10.15
C ALA A 855 33.46 -30.59 -11.28
N HIS A 856 33.82 -29.43 -11.85
CA HIS A 856 34.74 -29.33 -12.97
C HIS A 856 36.21 -29.39 -12.54
N ASP A 857 37.11 -29.68 -13.48
CA ASP A 857 38.56 -29.75 -13.23
C ASP A 857 39.18 -28.34 -13.21
N VAL A 858 38.90 -27.61 -12.13
CA VAL A 858 39.35 -26.24 -11.91
C VAL A 858 39.97 -26.10 -10.51
N PRO A 859 40.91 -25.16 -10.30
CA PRO A 859 41.48 -24.91 -8.97
C PRO A 859 40.40 -24.53 -7.95
N PHE A 860 40.55 -25.02 -6.72
CA PHE A 860 39.65 -24.64 -5.64
C PHE A 860 39.85 -23.16 -5.26
N LEU A 861 38.74 -22.44 -5.14
CA LEU A 861 38.69 -21.04 -4.69
C LEU A 861 37.70 -20.94 -3.53
N SER A 862 38.09 -20.25 -2.46
CA SER A 862 37.34 -20.24 -1.19
C SER A 862 36.16 -19.28 -1.15
N ASP A 863 36.15 -18.24 -1.99
CA ASP A 863 35.18 -17.14 -1.93
C ASP A 863 34.68 -16.73 -3.31
N LEU A 864 33.48 -16.13 -3.34
CA LEU A 864 32.79 -15.78 -4.58
C LEU A 864 33.55 -14.78 -5.43
N LEU A 865 34.17 -13.77 -4.81
CA LEU A 865 34.88 -12.71 -5.51
C LEU A 865 36.10 -13.24 -6.25
N SER A 866 36.87 -14.12 -5.62
CA SER A 866 37.98 -14.83 -6.27
C SER A 866 37.50 -15.61 -7.49
N VAL A 867 36.37 -16.31 -7.40
CA VAL A 867 35.78 -17.05 -8.54
C VAL A 867 35.37 -16.10 -9.67
N VAL A 868 34.71 -14.98 -9.35
CA VAL A 868 34.34 -13.96 -10.34
C VAL A 868 35.58 -13.43 -11.08
N LYS A 869 36.63 -13.06 -10.34
CA LYS A 869 37.88 -12.53 -10.92
C LYS A 869 38.61 -13.55 -11.80
N THR A 870 38.63 -14.83 -11.39
CA THR A 870 39.33 -15.90 -12.12
C THR A 870 38.55 -16.39 -13.35
N HIS A 871 37.26 -16.68 -13.20
CA HIS A 871 36.48 -17.34 -14.25
C HIS A 871 35.73 -16.37 -15.17
N LYS A 872 35.60 -15.10 -14.75
CA LYS A 872 35.02 -14.00 -15.53
C LYS A 872 33.63 -14.35 -16.09
N PRO A 873 32.64 -14.61 -15.23
CA PRO A 873 31.31 -14.98 -15.67
C PRO A 873 30.60 -13.82 -16.39
N THR A 874 29.72 -14.16 -17.32
CA THR A 874 28.82 -13.20 -17.98
C THR A 874 27.52 -13.00 -17.21
N MET A 875 27.16 -13.98 -16.38
CA MET A 875 25.94 -13.96 -15.57
C MET A 875 26.23 -14.40 -14.14
N LEU A 876 25.63 -13.73 -13.16
CA LEU A 876 25.73 -14.08 -11.73
C LEU A 876 24.33 -14.33 -11.17
N ILE A 877 24.08 -15.54 -10.68
CA ILE A 877 22.77 -16.00 -10.19
C ILE A 877 22.88 -16.38 -8.71
N GLY A 878 22.01 -15.80 -7.88
CA GLY A 878 22.00 -15.98 -6.43
C GLY A 878 20.79 -16.79 -5.99
N VAL A 879 21.04 -17.93 -5.34
CA VAL A 879 20.02 -18.83 -4.77
C VAL A 879 20.48 -19.37 -3.42
N SER A 880 21.15 -18.51 -2.65
CA SER A 880 21.91 -18.85 -1.45
C SER A 880 21.16 -18.57 -0.15
N THR A 881 20.16 -17.68 -0.19
CA THR A 881 19.50 -17.06 0.96
C THR A 881 20.43 -16.22 1.86
N ILE A 882 21.60 -15.82 1.34
CA ILE A 882 22.57 -14.98 2.05
C ILE A 882 22.37 -13.53 1.60
N ALA A 883 21.75 -12.74 2.48
CA ALA A 883 21.48 -11.34 2.21
C ALA A 883 22.78 -10.55 2.00
N GLY A 884 22.83 -9.71 0.96
CA GLY A 884 24.00 -8.86 0.67
C GLY A 884 25.25 -9.60 0.19
N ALA A 885 25.13 -10.86 -0.22
CA ALA A 885 26.27 -11.64 -0.71
C ALA A 885 26.86 -11.11 -2.03
N PHE A 886 26.06 -10.42 -2.85
CA PHE A 886 26.56 -9.70 -4.03
C PHE A 886 26.99 -8.30 -3.58
N THR A 887 28.20 -8.23 -3.01
CA THR A 887 28.79 -6.99 -2.49
C THR A 887 29.05 -5.99 -3.62
N SER A 888 29.25 -4.72 -3.25
CA SER A 888 29.64 -3.66 -4.20
C SER A 888 30.85 -4.06 -5.05
N GLU A 889 31.88 -4.66 -4.44
CA GLU A 889 33.08 -5.10 -5.15
C GLU A 889 32.77 -6.21 -6.18
N ILE A 890 31.88 -7.14 -5.86
CA ILE A 890 31.46 -8.20 -6.79
C ILE A 890 30.67 -7.58 -7.96
N LEU A 891 29.74 -6.67 -7.67
CA LEU A 891 28.90 -6.01 -8.68
C LEU A 891 29.74 -5.11 -9.61
N GLU A 892 30.67 -4.35 -9.05
CA GLU A 892 31.64 -3.53 -9.80
C GLU A 892 32.52 -4.43 -10.68
N THR A 893 33.04 -5.52 -10.13
CA THR A 893 33.83 -6.50 -10.91
C THR A 893 33.00 -7.09 -12.06
N MET A 894 31.72 -7.41 -11.84
CA MET A 894 30.83 -7.89 -12.90
C MET A 894 30.63 -6.85 -14.00
N ALA A 895 30.53 -5.57 -13.65
CA ALA A 895 30.40 -4.46 -14.60
C ALA A 895 31.70 -4.15 -15.36
N GLU A 896 32.87 -4.36 -14.74
CA GLU A 896 34.16 -4.27 -15.43
C GLU A 896 34.33 -5.37 -16.48
N LEU A 897 33.78 -6.56 -16.20
CA LEU A 897 33.90 -7.73 -17.07
C LEU A 897 32.87 -7.75 -18.21
N ASN A 898 31.73 -7.09 -18.05
CA ASN A 898 30.58 -7.18 -18.96
C ASN A 898 29.95 -5.81 -19.19
N GLU A 899 29.70 -5.45 -20.46
CA GLU A 899 28.99 -4.20 -20.81
C GLU A 899 27.60 -4.15 -20.16
N HIS A 900 26.89 -5.28 -20.18
CA HIS A 900 25.57 -5.48 -19.59
C HIS A 900 25.60 -6.70 -18.65
N PRO A 901 26.06 -6.55 -17.39
CA PRO A 901 26.14 -7.68 -16.47
C PRO A 901 24.74 -8.20 -16.16
N VAL A 902 24.52 -9.50 -16.30
CA VAL A 902 23.25 -10.15 -15.93
C VAL A 902 23.34 -10.60 -14.48
N ILE A 903 22.56 -9.99 -13.59
CA ILE A 903 22.62 -10.21 -12.14
C ILE A 903 21.24 -10.61 -11.63
N PHE A 904 21.08 -11.88 -11.22
CA PHE A 904 19.81 -12.44 -10.76
C PHE A 904 19.86 -12.85 -9.28
N PRO A 905 19.51 -11.97 -8.31
CA PRO A 905 19.38 -12.35 -6.91
C PRO A 905 17.99 -12.97 -6.65
N LEU A 906 17.91 -14.30 -6.72
CA LEU A 906 16.64 -15.05 -6.74
C LEU A 906 16.17 -15.51 -5.35
N SER A 907 16.94 -15.26 -4.30
CA SER A 907 16.58 -15.68 -2.95
C SER A 907 15.35 -14.95 -2.39
N ASN A 908 14.45 -15.72 -1.75
CA ASN A 908 13.22 -15.24 -1.13
C ASN A 908 13.25 -15.42 0.40
N PRO A 909 12.54 -14.58 1.19
CA PRO A 909 11.89 -13.31 0.81
C PRO A 909 12.91 -12.18 0.56
N THR A 910 12.47 -10.94 0.31
CA THR A 910 13.35 -9.77 0.00
C THR A 910 14.51 -9.60 0.98
N SER A 911 14.30 -9.89 2.27
CA SER A 911 15.33 -9.83 3.31
C SER A 911 16.47 -10.86 3.17
N LYS A 912 16.35 -11.80 2.21
CA LYS A 912 17.34 -12.84 1.90
C LYS A 912 17.96 -12.66 0.51
N SER A 913 17.58 -11.63 -0.23
CA SER A 913 18.11 -11.32 -1.56
C SER A 913 19.60 -11.02 -1.51
N GLU A 914 20.38 -11.58 -2.45
CA GLU A 914 21.83 -11.42 -2.50
C GLU A 914 22.28 -9.98 -2.71
N CYS A 915 21.49 -9.16 -3.40
CA CYS A 915 21.58 -7.70 -3.41
C CYS A 915 20.20 -7.09 -3.66
N THR A 916 20.10 -5.77 -3.50
CA THR A 916 18.93 -5.02 -3.95
C THR A 916 19.09 -4.60 -5.42
N PHE A 917 17.98 -4.30 -6.09
CA PHE A 917 18.03 -3.68 -7.43
C PHE A 917 18.84 -2.37 -7.43
N MET A 918 18.76 -1.61 -6.33
CA MET A 918 19.49 -0.36 -6.16
C MET A 918 20.99 -0.56 -6.13
N ASP A 919 21.46 -1.52 -5.34
CA ASP A 919 22.89 -1.83 -5.26
C ASP A 919 23.40 -2.30 -6.62
N ALA A 920 22.68 -3.21 -7.27
CA ALA A 920 23.03 -3.69 -8.62
C ALA A 920 23.07 -2.52 -9.62
N TYR A 921 22.05 -1.66 -9.65
CA TYR A 921 22.00 -0.52 -10.56
C TYR A 921 23.15 0.47 -10.33
N HIS A 922 23.43 0.83 -9.08
CA HIS A 922 24.47 1.81 -8.75
C HIS A 922 25.88 1.29 -9.03
N HIS A 923 26.17 0.06 -8.59
CA HIS A 923 27.50 -0.53 -8.72
C HIS A 923 27.82 -1.04 -10.13
N THR A 924 26.82 -1.14 -11.00
CA THR A 924 27.02 -1.41 -12.43
C THR A 924 26.75 -0.18 -13.31
N HIS A 925 26.68 1.02 -12.75
CA HIS A 925 26.45 2.27 -13.49
C HIS A 925 25.21 2.24 -14.41
N GLY A 926 24.16 1.55 -13.97
CA GLY A 926 22.88 1.45 -14.66
C GLY A 926 22.83 0.50 -15.86
N THR A 927 23.90 -0.27 -16.14
CA THR A 927 23.94 -1.21 -17.27
C THR A 927 23.41 -2.61 -16.94
N VAL A 928 23.12 -2.90 -15.67
CA VAL A 928 22.68 -4.22 -15.20
C VAL A 928 21.40 -4.68 -15.89
N VAL A 929 21.39 -5.96 -16.27
CA VAL A 929 20.18 -6.70 -16.62
C VAL A 929 19.76 -7.51 -15.40
N PHE A 930 18.64 -7.12 -14.78
CA PHE A 930 18.28 -7.57 -13.43
C PHE A 930 16.94 -8.30 -13.39
N ALA A 931 16.90 -9.42 -12.69
CA ALA A 931 15.66 -10.09 -12.26
C ALA A 931 15.85 -10.69 -10.87
N SER A 932 14.86 -10.54 -10.00
CA SER A 932 14.92 -11.00 -8.61
C SER A 932 13.82 -12.00 -8.28
N GLY A 933 14.01 -12.80 -7.23
CA GLY A 933 12.96 -13.73 -6.79
C GLY A 933 11.80 -13.02 -6.09
N SER A 934 12.14 -12.02 -5.27
CA SER A 934 11.19 -11.21 -4.51
C SER A 934 10.91 -9.87 -5.18
N PRO A 935 9.73 -9.26 -4.98
CA PRO A 935 9.44 -7.96 -5.56
C PRO A 935 10.30 -6.86 -4.91
N PHE A 936 10.76 -5.92 -5.74
CA PHE A 936 11.41 -4.68 -5.30
C PHE A 936 10.58 -3.48 -5.78
N PRO A 937 10.60 -2.36 -5.04
CA PRO A 937 9.90 -1.15 -5.45
C PRO A 937 10.47 -0.59 -6.76
N ALA A 938 9.63 0.11 -7.51
CA ALA A 938 10.07 0.88 -8.67
C ALA A 938 11.08 1.95 -8.24
N PHE A 939 12.07 2.20 -9.11
CA PHE A 939 13.14 3.15 -8.88
C PHE A 939 13.14 4.24 -9.95
N THR A 940 13.19 5.51 -9.54
CA THR A 940 13.33 6.64 -10.47
C THR A 940 14.79 7.06 -10.55
N THR A 941 15.38 6.95 -11.74
CA THR A 941 16.76 7.33 -12.05
C THR A 941 16.94 8.86 -12.06
N HIS A 942 18.19 9.34 -12.02
CA HIS A 942 18.50 10.78 -12.07
C HIS A 942 17.98 11.50 -13.32
N ASP A 943 17.88 10.79 -14.45
CA ASP A 943 17.29 11.26 -15.71
C ASP A 943 15.75 11.09 -15.76
N LYS A 944 15.11 10.82 -14.60
CA LYS A 944 13.66 10.72 -14.41
C LYS A 944 12.99 9.53 -15.11
N ARG A 945 13.72 8.51 -15.55
CA ARG A 945 13.13 7.24 -15.98
C ARG A 945 12.71 6.44 -14.75
N THR A 946 11.53 5.83 -14.79
CA THR A 946 11.10 4.88 -13.75
C THR A 946 11.40 3.47 -14.22
N LEU A 947 12.31 2.80 -13.52
CA LEU A 947 12.67 1.42 -13.73
C LEU A 947 11.88 0.55 -12.76
N VAL A 948 11.22 -0.48 -13.29
CA VAL A 948 10.57 -1.50 -12.48
C VAL A 948 11.47 -2.73 -12.57
N PRO A 949 11.99 -3.26 -11.45
CA PRO A 949 12.81 -4.47 -11.48
C PRO A 949 11.95 -5.69 -11.83
N ALA A 950 12.47 -6.57 -12.68
CA ALA A 950 11.80 -7.79 -13.05
C ALA A 950 11.75 -8.79 -11.87
N GLN A 951 10.67 -9.55 -11.76
CA GLN A 951 10.51 -10.62 -10.77
C GLN A 951 10.39 -11.98 -11.46
N ALA A 952 11.34 -12.88 -11.18
CA ALA A 952 11.34 -14.26 -11.62
C ALA A 952 10.48 -15.10 -10.68
N ASN A 953 9.15 -15.06 -10.88
CA ASN A 953 8.19 -15.77 -10.05
C ASN A 953 7.73 -17.08 -10.74
N ASN A 954 7.85 -18.23 -10.04
CA ASN A 954 7.44 -19.54 -10.58
C ASN A 954 5.95 -19.58 -11.01
N ALA A 955 5.11 -18.69 -10.47
CA ALA A 955 3.72 -18.52 -10.86
C ALA A 955 3.51 -18.28 -12.37
N TYR A 956 4.54 -17.82 -13.10
CA TYR A 956 4.47 -17.68 -14.55
C TYR A 956 4.46 -19.02 -15.31
N VAL A 957 4.95 -20.12 -14.70
CA VAL A 957 5.28 -21.36 -15.43
C VAL A 957 4.55 -22.61 -14.93
N PHE A 958 4.47 -22.84 -13.62
CA PHE A 958 3.84 -24.07 -13.12
C PHE A 958 2.33 -24.17 -13.42
N PRO A 959 1.55 -23.06 -13.37
CA PRO A 959 0.13 -23.14 -13.71
C PRO A 959 -0.11 -23.52 -15.17
N PRO A 960 0.53 -22.83 -16.16
CA PRO A 960 0.40 -23.22 -17.57
C PRO A 960 0.85 -24.65 -17.88
N ILE A 961 1.99 -25.09 -17.31
CA ILE A 961 2.48 -26.46 -17.47
C ILE A 961 1.45 -27.46 -16.95
N GLY A 962 0.90 -27.22 -15.76
CA GLY A 962 -0.05 -28.16 -15.21
C GLY A 962 -1.39 -28.17 -15.93
N MET A 963 -1.90 -27.02 -16.39
CA MET A 963 -3.10 -27.00 -17.22
C MET A 963 -2.88 -27.75 -18.54
N ALA A 964 -1.73 -27.59 -19.19
CA ALA A 964 -1.39 -28.36 -20.39
C ALA A 964 -1.32 -29.88 -20.09
N ALA A 965 -0.75 -30.27 -18.94
CA ALA A 965 -0.71 -31.65 -18.51
C ALA A 965 -2.12 -32.24 -18.26
N VAL A 966 -3.02 -31.46 -17.65
CA VAL A 966 -4.42 -31.84 -17.42
C VAL A 966 -5.15 -32.02 -18.75
N LEU A 967 -5.04 -31.05 -19.67
CA LEU A 967 -5.74 -31.10 -20.96
C LEU A 967 -5.24 -32.24 -21.85
N THR A 968 -3.96 -32.64 -21.75
CA THR A 968 -3.38 -33.69 -22.59
C THR A 968 -3.37 -35.08 -21.94
N ASN A 969 -3.91 -35.23 -20.72
CA ASN A 969 -3.75 -36.44 -19.91
C ASN A 969 -2.28 -36.88 -19.84
N CYS A 970 -1.39 -35.92 -19.62
CA CYS A 970 0.04 -36.15 -19.66
C CYS A 970 0.46 -37.25 -18.67
N THR A 971 1.38 -38.10 -19.10
CA THR A 971 1.88 -39.26 -18.35
C THR A 971 3.19 -38.98 -17.63
N ALA A 972 4.00 -38.02 -18.13
CA ALA A 972 5.26 -37.63 -17.53
C ALA A 972 5.65 -36.19 -17.89
N ILE A 973 6.10 -35.42 -16.90
CA ILE A 973 6.66 -34.07 -17.11
C ILE A 973 8.18 -34.18 -17.26
N THR A 974 8.67 -33.99 -18.49
CA THR A 974 10.10 -34.07 -18.81
C THR A 974 10.77 -32.70 -18.75
N ASP A 975 12.10 -32.65 -18.70
CA ASP A 975 12.83 -31.36 -18.75
C ASP A 975 12.59 -30.62 -20.07
N GLY A 976 12.26 -31.35 -21.15
CA GLY A 976 11.83 -30.76 -22.42
C GLY A 976 10.56 -29.91 -22.31
N VAL A 977 9.63 -30.26 -21.42
CA VAL A 977 8.42 -29.46 -21.16
C VAL A 977 8.79 -28.11 -20.54
N PHE A 978 9.73 -28.10 -19.59
CA PHE A 978 10.22 -26.86 -18.97
C PHE A 978 11.04 -26.02 -19.95
N LEU A 979 11.83 -26.65 -20.83
CA LEU A 979 12.52 -25.94 -21.93
C LEU A 979 11.53 -25.23 -22.85
N GLU A 980 10.52 -25.97 -23.33
CA GLU A 980 9.48 -25.41 -24.20
C GLU A 980 8.73 -24.26 -23.50
N ALA A 981 8.32 -24.46 -22.25
CA ALA A 981 7.64 -23.43 -21.47
C ALA A 981 8.52 -22.18 -21.30
N ALA A 982 9.82 -22.36 -21.04
CA ALA A 982 10.75 -21.26 -20.86
C ALA A 982 10.93 -20.43 -22.13
N GLU A 983 11.10 -21.10 -23.27
CA GLU A 983 11.23 -20.51 -24.61
C GLU A 983 9.94 -19.82 -25.05
N ALA A 984 8.81 -20.50 -24.92
CA ALA A 984 7.49 -19.97 -25.26
C ALA A 984 7.18 -18.72 -24.44
N LEU A 985 7.42 -18.73 -23.13
CA LEU A 985 7.21 -17.54 -22.29
C LEU A 985 8.17 -16.41 -22.64
N ALA A 986 9.46 -16.69 -22.85
CA ALA A 986 10.45 -15.67 -23.23
C ALA A 986 10.09 -15.01 -24.57
N SER A 987 9.59 -15.78 -25.55
CA SER A 987 9.14 -15.27 -26.84
C SER A 987 7.96 -14.29 -26.74
N LYS A 988 7.14 -14.42 -25.68
CA LYS A 988 5.96 -13.59 -25.44
C LYS A 988 6.27 -12.28 -24.73
N VAL A 989 7.53 -12.03 -24.35
CA VAL A 989 7.96 -10.74 -23.78
C VAL A 989 8.07 -9.69 -24.89
N PRO A 990 7.27 -8.61 -24.88
CA PRO A 990 7.34 -7.56 -25.89
C PRO A 990 8.68 -6.82 -25.88
N GLU A 991 9.18 -6.43 -27.06
CA GLU A 991 10.43 -5.65 -27.18
C GLU A 991 10.40 -4.34 -26.38
N SER A 992 9.22 -3.69 -26.29
CA SER A 992 9.04 -2.48 -25.49
C SER A 992 9.27 -2.70 -23.99
N ARG A 993 9.00 -3.90 -23.47
CA ARG A 993 9.28 -4.28 -22.08
C ARG A 993 10.76 -4.54 -21.86
N LEU A 994 11.39 -5.27 -22.76
CA LEU A 994 12.84 -5.52 -22.70
C LEU A 994 13.63 -4.20 -22.72
N ALA A 995 13.23 -3.25 -23.56
CA ALA A 995 13.83 -1.92 -23.62
C ALA A 995 13.71 -1.12 -22.30
N SER A 996 12.75 -1.48 -21.44
CA SER A 996 12.57 -0.89 -20.10
C SER A 996 13.25 -1.67 -18.97
N GLY A 997 14.02 -2.71 -19.28
CA GLY A 997 14.68 -3.58 -18.30
C GLY A 997 13.82 -4.69 -17.72
N MET A 998 12.61 -4.91 -18.26
CA MET A 998 11.68 -5.95 -17.81
C MET A 998 11.88 -7.25 -18.60
N LEU A 999 12.19 -8.36 -17.91
CA LEU A 999 12.52 -9.65 -18.54
C LEU A 999 11.35 -10.64 -18.65
N PHE A 1000 10.19 -10.28 -18.12
CA PHE A 1000 8.98 -11.12 -18.13
C PHE A 1000 7.78 -10.29 -18.59
N PRO A 1001 6.68 -10.93 -19.05
CA PRO A 1001 5.41 -10.22 -19.25
C PRO A 1001 4.96 -9.59 -17.93
N ALA A 1002 4.10 -8.55 -17.96
CA ALA A 1002 3.47 -8.19 -16.69
C ALA A 1002 2.55 -9.30 -16.24
N PHE A 1003 2.43 -9.42 -14.92
CA PHE A 1003 1.50 -10.35 -14.32
C PHE A 1003 0.05 -10.10 -14.77
N SER A 1004 -0.34 -8.83 -15.01
CA SER A 1004 -1.63 -8.46 -15.60
C SER A 1004 -1.88 -9.07 -16.99
N ASP A 1005 -0.80 -9.28 -17.75
CA ASP A 1005 -0.85 -9.79 -19.12
C ASP A 1005 -1.02 -11.31 -19.13
N MET A 1006 -0.89 -11.98 -17.99
CA MET A 1006 -1.02 -13.45 -17.89
C MET A 1006 -2.40 -13.97 -18.25
N LYS A 1007 -3.46 -13.16 -18.14
CA LYS A 1007 -4.79 -13.52 -18.65
C LYS A 1007 -4.79 -13.78 -20.17
N VAL A 1008 -3.85 -13.17 -20.90
CA VAL A 1008 -3.70 -13.32 -22.35
C VAL A 1008 -2.53 -14.24 -22.70
N VAL A 1009 -1.43 -14.16 -21.95
CA VAL A 1009 -0.22 -14.96 -22.19
C VAL A 1009 -0.44 -16.42 -21.81
N SER A 1010 -1.15 -16.71 -20.72
CA SER A 1010 -1.34 -18.06 -20.18
C SER A 1010 -2.05 -19.00 -21.16
N PRO A 1011 -3.21 -18.66 -21.79
CA PRO A 1011 -3.86 -19.54 -22.76
C PRO A 1011 -2.94 -19.95 -23.93
N GLN A 1012 -2.15 -19.00 -24.44
CA GLN A 1012 -1.21 -19.28 -25.52
C GLN A 1012 -0.05 -20.16 -25.04
N LEU A 1013 0.50 -19.87 -23.85
CA LEU A 1013 1.57 -20.68 -23.27
C LEU A 1013 1.10 -22.12 -23.02
N ILE A 1014 -0.12 -22.32 -22.49
CA ILE A 1014 -0.74 -23.64 -22.32
C ILE A 1014 -0.88 -24.34 -23.68
N ALA A 1015 -1.33 -23.64 -24.71
CA ALA A 1015 -1.50 -24.20 -26.05
C ALA A 1015 -0.17 -24.68 -26.65
N ASP A 1016 0.88 -23.87 -26.53
CA ASP A 1016 2.23 -24.20 -27.01
C ASP A 1016 2.78 -25.45 -26.28
N ILE A 1017 2.64 -25.49 -24.96
CA ILE A 1017 3.08 -26.62 -24.13
C ILE A 1017 2.25 -27.88 -24.44
N ALA A 1018 0.93 -27.76 -24.59
CA ALA A 1018 0.07 -28.90 -24.91
C ALA A 1018 0.42 -29.49 -26.28
N GLN A 1019 0.65 -28.63 -27.28
CA GLN A 1019 1.10 -29.05 -28.60
C GLN A 1019 2.44 -29.79 -28.52
N TYR A 1020 3.39 -29.29 -27.73
CA TYR A 1020 4.67 -29.96 -27.48
C TYR A 1020 4.50 -31.32 -26.81
N MET A 1021 3.68 -31.40 -25.75
CA MET A 1021 3.41 -32.66 -25.04
C MET A 1021 2.82 -33.74 -25.97
N ILE A 1022 1.92 -33.37 -26.88
CA ILE A 1022 1.39 -34.32 -27.88
C ILE A 1022 2.46 -34.73 -28.88
N LYS A 1023 3.23 -33.77 -29.40
CA LYS A 1023 4.28 -34.03 -30.39
C LYS A 1023 5.34 -35.00 -29.85
N GLU A 1024 5.72 -34.85 -28.59
CA GLU A 1024 6.71 -35.70 -27.93
C GLU A 1024 6.12 -37.00 -27.35
N GLY A 1025 4.83 -37.27 -27.57
CA GLY A 1025 4.17 -38.49 -27.10
C GLY A 1025 4.01 -38.57 -25.58
N LEU A 1026 4.03 -37.44 -24.88
CA LEU A 1026 3.89 -37.36 -23.42
C LEU A 1026 2.43 -37.45 -22.97
N GLY A 1027 1.48 -37.22 -23.88
CA GLY A 1027 0.04 -37.25 -23.64
C GLY A 1027 -0.74 -37.57 -24.92
N SER A 1028 -2.06 -37.40 -24.86
CA SER A 1028 -2.98 -37.62 -25.97
C SER A 1028 -3.92 -36.44 -26.16
N ALA A 1029 -4.25 -36.12 -27.41
CA ALA A 1029 -5.25 -35.10 -27.69
C ALA A 1029 -6.62 -35.57 -27.17
N PRO A 1030 -7.40 -34.72 -26.49
CA PRO A 1030 -8.75 -35.03 -26.06
C PRO A 1030 -9.66 -35.46 -27.21
N ALA A 1031 -10.67 -36.29 -26.91
CA ALA A 1031 -11.61 -36.78 -27.91
C ALA A 1031 -12.43 -35.65 -28.58
N ASP A 1032 -12.60 -34.53 -27.88
CA ASP A 1032 -13.32 -33.34 -28.32
C ASP A 1032 -12.38 -32.24 -28.88
N PHE A 1033 -11.09 -32.54 -29.05
CA PHE A 1033 -10.14 -31.62 -29.67
C PHE A 1033 -10.38 -31.52 -31.19
N ASP A 1034 -10.61 -30.30 -31.67
CA ASP A 1034 -10.76 -29.98 -33.09
C ASP A 1034 -9.45 -29.41 -33.65
N ALA A 1035 -8.76 -30.20 -34.47
CA ALA A 1035 -7.48 -29.82 -35.06
C ALA A 1035 -7.58 -28.57 -35.97
N ASP A 1036 -8.74 -28.31 -36.57
CA ASP A 1036 -8.94 -27.15 -37.45
C ASP A 1036 -9.02 -25.84 -36.65
N ARG A 1037 -9.49 -25.89 -35.39
CA ARG A 1037 -9.53 -24.74 -34.47
C ARG A 1037 -8.24 -24.57 -33.67
N GLY A 1038 -7.52 -25.66 -33.42
CA GLY A 1038 -6.22 -25.67 -32.78
C GLY A 1038 -6.26 -25.55 -31.25
N TRP A 1039 -5.08 -25.68 -30.63
CA TRP A 1039 -4.92 -25.74 -29.17
C TRP A 1039 -5.35 -24.47 -28.43
N LEU A 1040 -5.14 -23.29 -29.01
CA LEU A 1040 -5.52 -22.04 -28.35
C LEU A 1040 -7.04 -21.94 -28.13
N ASP A 1041 -7.84 -22.26 -29.15
CA ASP A 1041 -9.30 -22.27 -29.03
C ASP A 1041 -9.75 -23.32 -28.00
N TYR A 1042 -9.16 -24.52 -28.06
CA TYR A 1042 -9.46 -25.59 -27.11
C TYR A 1042 -9.16 -25.17 -25.66
N VAL A 1043 -8.00 -24.58 -25.40
CA VAL A 1043 -7.63 -24.08 -24.06
C VAL A 1043 -8.61 -23.01 -23.59
N CYS A 1044 -8.87 -21.99 -24.39
CA CYS A 1044 -9.76 -20.89 -24.02
C CYS A 1044 -11.18 -21.36 -23.67
N THR A 1045 -11.68 -22.43 -24.29
CA THR A 1045 -13.00 -23.02 -23.99
C THR A 1045 -13.02 -23.98 -22.80
N ARG A 1046 -11.86 -24.29 -22.22
CA ARG A 1046 -11.69 -25.24 -21.10
C ARG A 1046 -11.17 -24.57 -19.82
N MET A 1047 -10.65 -23.36 -19.90
CA MET A 1047 -10.29 -22.58 -18.72
C MET A 1047 -11.53 -22.24 -17.90
N TRP A 1048 -11.45 -22.54 -16.61
CA TRP A 1048 -12.49 -22.28 -15.64
C TRP A 1048 -12.63 -20.77 -15.36
N HIS A 1049 -13.88 -20.34 -15.18
CA HIS A 1049 -14.24 -18.98 -14.78
C HIS A 1049 -15.30 -19.03 -13.67
N PRO A 1050 -15.33 -18.07 -12.73
CA PRO A 1050 -16.29 -18.07 -11.63
C PRO A 1050 -17.76 -17.95 -12.09
N ASP A 1051 -18.00 -17.46 -13.31
CA ASP A 1051 -19.33 -17.37 -13.94
C ASP A 1051 -19.75 -18.67 -14.67
N SER A 1052 -18.90 -19.70 -14.70
CA SER A 1052 -19.14 -20.95 -15.43
C SER A 1052 -19.89 -22.03 -14.61
N ALA A 1053 -20.29 -21.70 -13.38
CA ALA A 1053 -21.04 -22.56 -12.45
C ALA A 1053 -22.56 -22.39 -12.58
#